data_AF-A0A163AP97-F1
#
_entry.id   AF-A0A163AP97-F1
#
_cell.length_a   1.000
_cell.length_b   1.000
_cell.length_c   1.000
_cell.angle_alpha   90.00
_cell.angle_beta   90.00
_cell.angle_gamma   90.00
#
_symmetry.space_group_name_H-M   'P 1'
#
loop_
_entity.id
_entity.type
_entity.pdbx_description
1 polymer ?
#
loop_
_entity_poly.entity_id
_entity_poly.type
_entity_poly.pdbx_seq_one_letter_code
_entity_poly.pdbx_strand_id
1 'polypeptide(L)'
;MNFFVSCQNDDGSEVLPEQEVQEFKESPIISFDAIDKMTQSPIEGEFRVEEGKNFGFDISRERRVYDFSATVTNGQGEGSEIAGELNLNFTLYHASFTIVRGDLVLPDGTKARTRGAIVSDGIVYLIINPPGRDLIFGVGRVGDNGNIQGGFRLFTSGGIGRGLWTAELTEATFPDKTIVELIVEDGRFTSLVGALQATELVEPLTGAGPFTVFAPTDDAFAALETIPGAETLKEILLYHVASGRFNTSQLLQEEMVASLQGENIKVSLNDNNEIVINDTVKLLSANIGGSNGVIQVIDAVLLPPSFETLQSIVEIAVNTPELSTLVGALQAAELVEALSGDGPFTVFAPTNDAFATLETIPSGDALKEVLLYHVAAGKFTAEDLLQKQTVTTLQGDEVSIEIDESGNVLLNGNIKVAIADIEASNGIIHVIEGVLLPTEDLQSIVEIAINTPELSTLVTALQAADLVDALSGDGPFTVFAPTNDAFAALETIPDGDALKEVLLYHVAAGKFTAEDLLQKQTVTTLQGDEVSVEMNEEGDVLLNGNIKVALADVEASNGIVHVIEGVLLPAPGLSSIVEIAVNTPELSTLVGALQAAELVETLNGDGPFTVFAPTNNAFLALDAIPSGDALKEVLLYHVVSGRFTAEELVAGQTVTTVQGEEVTIEMTSRGNVLLNHEIKVAIADIEASNGIIHVIKGVLLPSSI
;
A
#
# COMPACT_ATOMS: atom_id res chain seq x y z
N MET A 1 6.11 -42.92 -15.32
CA MET A 1 5.81 -44.36 -15.45
C MET A 1 7.10 -45.12 -15.18
N ASN A 2 7.27 -45.67 -13.98
CA ASN A 2 8.24 -46.74 -13.70
C ASN A 2 7.45 -47.83 -12.97
N PHE A 3 7.50 -49.04 -13.53
CA PHE A 3 6.68 -50.19 -13.18
C PHE A 3 7.17 -50.85 -11.89
N PHE A 4 6.28 -51.04 -10.92
CA PHE A 4 6.44 -52.03 -9.86
C PHE A 4 6.20 -53.42 -10.46
N VAL A 5 7.14 -54.34 -10.30
CA VAL A 5 6.93 -55.78 -10.53
C VAL A 5 7.10 -56.48 -9.18
N SER A 6 5.99 -56.85 -8.55
CA SER A 6 5.98 -57.78 -7.44
C SER A 6 6.05 -59.21 -7.99
N CYS A 7 7.08 -59.97 -7.62
CA CYS A 7 7.12 -61.41 -7.84
C CYS A 7 6.54 -62.13 -6.61
N GLN A 8 5.39 -62.78 -6.78
CA GLN A 8 4.93 -63.87 -5.92
C GLN A 8 5.57 -65.17 -6.41
N ASN A 9 6.08 -66.01 -5.50
CA ASN A 9 6.45 -67.39 -5.81
C ASN A 9 5.22 -68.31 -5.71
N ASP A 10 5.15 -69.30 -6.59
CA ASP A 10 4.02 -70.22 -6.82
C ASP A 10 3.76 -71.27 -5.71
N ASP A 11 4.26 -71.11 -4.48
CA ASP A 11 4.12 -72.13 -3.42
C ASP A 11 3.39 -71.71 -2.14
N GLY A 12 2.90 -70.47 -2.05
CA GLY A 12 2.02 -70.04 -0.96
C GLY A 12 2.67 -70.01 0.44
N SER A 13 4.00 -69.95 0.52
CA SER A 13 4.70 -69.70 1.79
C SER A 13 4.83 -68.19 2.06
N GLU A 14 4.51 -67.76 3.29
CA GLU A 14 4.73 -66.39 3.76
C GLU A 14 6.23 -66.10 3.82
N VAL A 15 6.67 -65.09 3.07
CA VAL A 15 7.99 -64.49 3.22
C VAL A 15 7.99 -63.72 4.55
N LEU A 16 8.75 -64.21 5.53
CA LEU A 16 9.13 -63.42 6.71
C LEU A 16 9.73 -62.10 6.21
N PRO A 17 9.43 -60.94 6.83
CA PRO A 17 9.93 -59.66 6.34
C PRO A 17 11.46 -59.72 6.32
N GLU A 18 12.04 -59.56 5.13
CA GLU A 18 13.45 -59.18 5.01
C GLU A 18 13.64 -57.97 5.94
N GLN A 19 14.53 -58.11 6.93
CA GLN A 19 14.98 -56.96 7.71
C GLN A 19 15.38 -55.89 6.70
N GLU A 20 14.70 -54.73 6.77
CA GLU A 20 14.89 -53.61 5.86
C GLU A 20 16.39 -53.37 5.64
N VAL A 21 16.87 -53.73 4.46
CA VAL A 21 18.16 -53.25 3.97
C VAL A 21 17.97 -51.74 3.85
N GLN A 22 18.52 -50.99 4.79
CA GLN A 22 18.47 -49.53 4.75
C GLN A 22 19.17 -49.07 3.45
N GLU A 23 18.39 -48.73 2.43
CA GLU A 23 18.91 -48.18 1.18
C GLU A 23 19.33 -46.73 1.43
N PHE A 24 20.64 -46.55 1.63
CA PHE A 24 21.24 -45.23 1.61
C PHE A 24 21.22 -44.72 0.17
N LYS A 25 20.46 -43.64 -0.09
CA LYS A 25 20.60 -42.89 -1.34
C LYS A 25 22.03 -42.34 -1.42
N GLU A 26 22.64 -42.44 -2.59
CA GLU A 26 23.95 -41.82 -2.84
C GLU A 26 23.89 -40.33 -2.48
N SER A 27 24.94 -39.83 -1.82
CA SER A 27 25.03 -38.39 -1.56
C SER A 27 24.96 -37.67 -2.90
N PRO A 28 24.12 -36.64 -3.06
CA PRO A 28 24.03 -35.89 -4.30
C PRO A 28 25.33 -35.14 -4.64
N ILE A 29 26.30 -35.11 -3.71
CA ILE A 29 27.49 -34.27 -3.75
C ILE A 29 28.70 -35.00 -4.37
N ILE A 30 28.85 -36.33 -4.17
CA ILE A 30 30.01 -37.11 -4.67
C ILE A 30 29.61 -38.54 -5.04
N SER A 31 30.01 -39.01 -6.24
CA SER A 31 29.80 -40.39 -6.68
C SER A 31 30.85 -41.37 -6.12
N PHE A 32 30.48 -42.65 -6.01
CA PHE A 32 31.38 -43.71 -5.53
C PHE A 32 32.72 -43.78 -6.29
N ASP A 33 32.70 -43.62 -7.61
CA ASP A 33 33.89 -43.65 -8.47
C ASP A 33 34.86 -42.47 -8.20
N ALA A 34 34.32 -41.33 -7.76
CA ALA A 34 35.13 -40.17 -7.40
C ALA A 34 35.86 -40.40 -6.06
N ILE A 35 35.19 -41.03 -5.08
CA ILE A 35 35.76 -41.36 -3.77
C ILE A 35 36.89 -42.39 -3.91
N ASP A 36 36.69 -43.43 -4.72
CA ASP A 36 37.71 -44.45 -4.96
C ASP A 36 38.97 -43.83 -5.62
N LYS A 37 38.79 -42.96 -6.63
CA LYS A 37 39.91 -42.22 -7.23
C LYS A 37 40.64 -41.29 -6.25
N MET A 38 39.89 -40.57 -5.40
CA MET A 38 40.46 -39.64 -4.40
C MET A 38 41.25 -40.37 -3.30
N THR A 39 40.84 -41.59 -2.95
CA THR A 39 41.44 -42.36 -1.85
C THR A 39 42.56 -43.30 -2.30
N GLN A 40 42.68 -43.60 -3.59
CA GLN A 40 43.75 -44.44 -4.17
C GLN A 40 45.08 -43.70 -4.33
N SER A 41 45.06 -42.42 -4.71
CA SER A 41 46.30 -41.65 -4.86
C SER A 41 46.88 -41.32 -3.47
N PRO A 42 48.16 -41.59 -3.20
CA PRO A 42 48.84 -40.83 -2.17
C PRO A 42 48.74 -39.37 -2.65
N ILE A 43 47.99 -38.56 -1.93
CA ILE A 43 48.25 -37.12 -1.93
C ILE A 43 49.65 -36.99 -1.34
N GLU A 44 50.68 -37.19 -2.17
CA GLU A 44 51.86 -36.32 -2.12
C GLU A 44 51.27 -34.92 -2.26
N GLY A 45 51.32 -34.14 -1.20
CA GLY A 45 50.68 -32.83 -1.10
C GLY A 45 51.33 -31.78 -1.99
N GLU A 46 51.32 -32.00 -3.30
CA GLU A 46 51.27 -30.95 -4.30
C GLU A 46 49.85 -30.95 -4.87
N PHE A 47 48.96 -30.18 -4.24
CA PHE A 47 47.90 -29.57 -5.03
C PHE A 47 48.60 -28.77 -6.12
N ARG A 48 48.46 -29.18 -7.39
CA ARG A 48 48.83 -28.34 -8.53
C ARG A 48 47.92 -27.12 -8.52
N VAL A 49 48.36 -26.07 -7.85
CA VAL A 49 47.96 -24.70 -8.13
C VAL A 49 48.75 -24.26 -9.36
N GLU A 50 48.17 -23.39 -10.20
CA GLU A 50 48.89 -22.70 -11.27
C GLU A 50 50.26 -22.19 -10.79
N GLU A 51 51.25 -22.24 -11.68
CA GLU A 51 52.69 -22.11 -11.41
C GLU A 51 53.05 -21.12 -10.29
N GLY A 52 53.67 -21.62 -9.20
CA GLY A 52 54.64 -20.82 -8.43
C GLY A 52 54.55 -20.79 -6.91
N LYS A 53 53.61 -21.47 -6.24
CA LYS A 53 53.59 -21.50 -4.76
C LYS A 53 53.39 -22.91 -4.21
N ASN A 54 54.49 -23.53 -3.77
CA ASN A 54 54.47 -24.76 -2.97
C ASN A 54 54.16 -24.41 -1.51
N PHE A 55 53.06 -24.94 -0.99
CA PHE A 55 52.69 -24.82 0.41
C PHE A 55 52.76 -26.20 1.09
N GLY A 56 53.84 -26.45 1.82
CA GLY A 56 53.95 -27.60 2.70
C GLY A 56 53.32 -27.28 4.04
N PHE A 57 52.09 -27.72 4.28
CA PHE A 57 51.41 -27.51 5.56
C PHE A 57 51.25 -28.81 6.34
N ASP A 58 51.78 -28.83 7.58
CA ASP A 58 51.45 -29.83 8.61
C ASP A 58 50.21 -29.31 9.39
N ILE A 59 49.08 -29.33 8.70
CA ILE A 59 47.80 -28.84 9.19
C ILE A 59 47.13 -29.93 10.03
N SER A 60 47.19 -29.75 11.36
CA SER A 60 46.20 -30.13 12.37
C SER A 60 45.32 -31.34 12.03
N ARG A 61 45.66 -32.52 12.57
CA ARG A 61 44.88 -33.76 12.44
C ARG A 61 43.99 -33.92 13.67
N GLU A 62 42.71 -33.58 13.55
CA GLU A 62 41.73 -34.13 14.49
C GLU A 62 41.88 -35.66 14.47
N ARG A 63 42.02 -36.25 15.65
CA ARG A 63 42.09 -37.70 15.81
C ARG A 63 40.91 -38.15 16.65
N ARG A 64 40.14 -39.08 16.09
CA ARG A 64 39.05 -39.76 16.79
C ARG A 64 39.35 -41.23 16.93
N VAL A 65 39.03 -41.75 18.10
CA VAL A 65 39.10 -43.17 18.42
C VAL A 65 37.67 -43.65 18.60
N TYR A 66 37.36 -44.76 17.94
CA TYR A 66 36.05 -45.38 17.96
C TYR A 66 36.14 -46.82 18.43
N ASP A 67 35.16 -47.26 19.21
CA ASP A 67 34.91 -48.69 19.42
C ASP A 67 34.06 -49.19 18.25
N PHE A 68 34.70 -49.93 17.34
CA PHE A 68 34.10 -50.39 16.09
C PHE A 68 33.60 -51.81 16.23
N SER A 69 32.35 -52.04 15.80
CA SER A 69 31.72 -53.36 15.72
C SER A 69 30.99 -53.51 14.40
N ALA A 70 31.14 -54.67 13.76
CA ALA A 70 30.47 -54.99 12.51
C ALA A 70 30.04 -56.45 12.47
N THR A 71 28.83 -56.71 12.00
CA THR A 71 28.25 -58.06 11.90
C THR A 71 27.80 -58.33 10.48
N VAL A 72 28.24 -59.44 9.89
CA VAL A 72 27.78 -59.89 8.57
C VAL A 72 26.41 -60.54 8.73
N THR A 73 25.38 -59.95 8.12
CA THR A 73 23.98 -60.38 8.27
C THR A 73 23.49 -61.26 7.12
N ASN A 74 24.15 -61.23 5.95
CA ASN A 74 23.76 -62.04 4.80
C ASN A 74 24.95 -62.26 3.85
N GLY A 75 24.99 -63.40 3.16
CA GLY A 75 26.00 -63.75 2.15
C GLY A 75 27.22 -64.46 2.73
N GLN A 76 28.37 -64.33 2.05
CA GLN A 76 29.57 -65.05 2.49
C GLN A 76 30.08 -64.51 3.84
N GLY A 77 30.20 -65.41 4.82
CA GLY A 77 30.64 -65.06 6.18
C GLY A 77 29.52 -64.65 7.15
N GLU A 78 28.26 -64.92 6.82
CA GLU A 78 27.09 -64.69 7.69
C GLU A 78 27.32 -65.17 9.15
N GLY A 79 26.96 -64.33 10.11
CA GLY A 79 27.17 -64.56 11.55
C GLY A 79 28.58 -64.24 12.06
N SER A 80 29.50 -63.81 11.19
CA SER A 80 30.82 -63.35 11.62
C SER A 80 30.76 -61.94 12.20
N GLU A 81 31.44 -61.74 13.33
CA GLU A 81 31.63 -60.44 13.96
C GLU A 81 33.06 -59.94 13.78
N ILE A 82 33.19 -58.64 13.54
CA ILE A 82 34.44 -57.90 13.45
C ILE A 82 34.33 -56.77 14.46
N ALA A 83 35.07 -56.88 15.56
CA ALA A 83 35.18 -55.82 16.56
C ALA A 83 36.63 -55.35 16.69
N GLY A 84 36.84 -54.10 17.05
CA GLY A 84 38.18 -53.54 17.25
C GLY A 84 38.17 -52.03 17.46
N GLU A 85 39.35 -51.46 17.67
CA GLU A 85 39.52 -50.02 17.87
C GLU A 85 39.81 -49.34 16.52
N LEU A 86 38.91 -48.47 16.08
CA LEU A 86 39.07 -47.72 14.84
C LEU A 86 39.66 -46.33 15.12
N ASN A 87 40.91 -46.15 14.74
CA ASN A 87 41.64 -44.90 14.89
C ASN A 87 41.56 -44.10 13.59
N LEU A 88 40.86 -42.97 13.59
CA LEU A 88 40.67 -42.11 12.41
C LEU A 88 41.38 -40.77 12.60
N ASN A 89 42.21 -40.40 11.64
CA ASN A 89 42.79 -39.07 11.50
C ASN A 89 42.09 -38.36 10.35
N PHE A 90 41.68 -37.13 10.59
CA PHE A 90 41.00 -36.28 9.62
C PHE A 90 42.04 -35.35 8.99
N THR A 91 42.07 -35.26 7.66
CA THR A 91 43.02 -34.41 6.92
C THR A 91 42.26 -33.60 5.88
N LEU A 92 42.67 -32.33 5.74
CA LEU A 92 41.97 -31.18 5.16
C LEU A 92 40.80 -31.43 4.18
N TYR A 93 39.80 -30.57 4.37
CA TYR A 93 38.43 -30.59 3.90
C TYR A 93 38.25 -29.72 2.65
N HIS A 94 37.70 -30.30 1.59
CA HIS A 94 36.91 -29.51 0.65
C HIS A 94 35.59 -29.14 1.36
N ALA A 95 34.96 -28.02 1.02
CA ALA A 95 33.65 -27.67 1.62
C ALA A 95 32.59 -28.79 1.53
N SER A 96 32.74 -29.64 0.52
CA SER A 96 31.83 -30.75 0.20
C SER A 96 32.21 -32.07 0.88
N PHE A 97 33.45 -32.25 1.33
CA PHE A 97 33.90 -33.52 1.92
C PHE A 97 35.19 -33.42 2.74
N THR A 98 35.32 -34.36 3.66
CA THR A 98 36.45 -34.57 4.58
C THR A 98 37.16 -35.84 4.20
N ILE A 99 38.50 -35.84 4.09
CA ILE A 99 39.23 -37.10 3.92
C ILE A 99 39.61 -37.67 5.28
N VAL A 100 39.39 -38.97 5.46
CA VAL A 100 39.72 -39.69 6.68
C VAL A 100 40.75 -40.78 6.39
N ARG A 101 41.78 -40.87 7.22
CA ARG A 101 42.81 -41.91 7.15
C ARG A 101 43.10 -42.46 8.52
N GLY A 102 43.19 -43.78 8.63
CA GLY A 102 43.25 -44.42 9.91
C GLY A 102 43.69 -45.86 9.84
N ASP A 103 43.59 -46.52 10.98
CA ASP A 103 43.78 -47.97 11.08
C ASP A 103 42.69 -48.55 12.00
N LEU A 104 42.13 -49.69 11.62
CA LEU A 104 41.34 -50.56 12.49
C LEU A 104 42.28 -51.55 13.17
N VAL A 105 42.32 -51.54 14.50
CA VAL A 105 43.13 -52.45 15.32
C VAL A 105 42.23 -53.55 15.89
N LEU A 106 42.45 -54.80 15.46
CA LEU A 106 41.70 -55.96 15.94
C LEU A 106 42.21 -56.43 17.32
N PRO A 107 41.41 -57.20 18.09
CA PRO A 107 41.79 -57.71 19.41
C PRO A 107 43.07 -58.57 19.42
N ASP A 108 43.44 -59.15 18.29
CA ASP A 108 44.68 -59.92 18.10
C ASP A 108 45.92 -59.04 17.82
N GLY A 109 45.75 -57.71 17.77
CA GLY A 109 46.80 -56.74 17.48
C GLY A 109 47.02 -56.46 15.98
N THR A 110 46.28 -57.12 15.09
CA THR A 110 46.38 -56.89 13.64
C THR A 110 45.85 -55.51 13.29
N LYS A 111 46.59 -54.78 12.44
CA LYS A 111 46.20 -53.45 11.95
C LYS A 111 45.75 -53.51 10.50
N ALA A 112 44.53 -53.04 10.24
CA ALA A 112 43.97 -52.88 8.89
C ALA A 112 43.94 -51.40 8.52
N ARG A 113 44.48 -51.05 7.35
CA ARG A 113 44.50 -49.66 6.91
C ARG A 113 43.07 -49.22 6.57
N THR A 114 42.67 -48.07 7.10
CA THR A 114 41.39 -47.44 6.84
C THR A 114 41.57 -46.16 6.04
N ARG A 115 40.78 -45.98 4.99
CA ARG A 115 40.68 -44.76 4.19
C ARG A 115 39.21 -44.42 4.00
N GLY A 116 38.86 -43.15 3.93
CA GLY A 116 37.47 -42.78 3.78
C GLY A 116 37.25 -41.32 3.45
N ALA A 117 35.99 -40.99 3.28
CA ALA A 117 35.52 -39.62 3.15
C ALA A 117 34.24 -39.41 3.95
N ILE A 118 34.10 -38.25 4.60
CA ILE A 118 32.83 -37.79 5.18
C ILE A 118 32.31 -36.67 4.32
N VAL A 119 31.12 -36.81 3.77
CA VAL A 119 30.45 -35.79 2.97
C VAL A 119 29.73 -34.81 3.90
N SER A 120 29.55 -33.56 3.45
CA SER A 120 28.97 -32.48 4.26
C SER A 120 27.56 -32.77 4.81
N ASP A 121 26.82 -33.69 4.22
CA ASP A 121 25.52 -34.19 4.70
C ASP A 121 25.62 -35.20 5.86
N GLY A 122 26.85 -35.48 6.34
CA GLY A 122 27.13 -36.39 7.44
C GLY A 122 27.22 -37.86 6.99
N ILE A 123 27.24 -38.14 5.68
CA ILE A 123 27.46 -39.49 5.16
C ILE A 123 28.95 -39.84 5.20
N VAL A 124 29.27 -41.00 5.76
CA VAL A 124 30.62 -41.54 5.90
C VAL A 124 30.82 -42.69 4.94
N TYR A 125 31.89 -42.64 4.16
CA TYR A 125 32.40 -43.73 3.34
C TYR A 125 33.72 -44.22 3.93
N LEU A 126 33.80 -45.50 4.30
CA LEU A 126 35.02 -46.13 4.80
C LEU A 126 35.41 -47.32 3.93
N ILE A 127 36.68 -47.38 3.60
CA ILE A 127 37.36 -48.47 2.92
C ILE A 127 38.39 -49.02 3.91
N ILE A 128 38.20 -50.26 4.33
CA ILE A 128 39.11 -50.95 5.25
C ILE A 128 39.74 -52.11 4.48
N ASN A 129 41.07 -52.16 4.50
CA ASN A 129 41.84 -53.22 3.84
C ASN A 129 42.60 -54.03 4.91
N PRO A 130 42.03 -55.16 5.39
CA PRO A 130 42.65 -55.99 6.39
C PRO A 130 43.76 -56.88 5.79
N PRO A 131 44.92 -57.03 6.46
CA PRO A 131 46.01 -57.86 5.95
C PRO A 131 45.56 -59.33 5.80
N GLY A 132 45.70 -59.89 4.59
CA GLY A 132 45.35 -61.29 4.32
C GLY A 132 43.84 -61.58 4.26
N ARG A 133 42.99 -60.53 4.23
CA ARG A 133 41.55 -60.62 4.00
C ARG A 133 41.12 -59.70 2.86
N ASP A 134 39.87 -59.88 2.54
CA ASP A 134 39.09 -59.25 1.48
C ASP A 134 38.54 -57.86 1.89
N LEU A 135 38.28 -56.99 0.90
CA LEU A 135 38.01 -55.55 1.07
C LEU A 135 36.66 -55.29 1.78
N ILE A 136 36.65 -54.39 2.77
CA ILE A 136 35.42 -53.90 3.42
C ILE A 136 35.12 -52.49 2.92
N PHE A 137 33.90 -52.30 2.39
CA PHE A 137 33.37 -50.99 2.02
C PHE A 137 32.14 -50.66 2.89
N GLY A 138 32.28 -49.71 3.80
CA GLY A 138 31.22 -49.24 4.69
C GLY A 138 30.64 -47.90 4.23
N VAL A 139 29.32 -47.79 4.24
CA VAL A 139 28.59 -46.52 4.13
C VAL A 139 27.79 -46.33 5.40
N GLY A 140 27.92 -45.18 6.05
CA GLY A 140 27.20 -44.87 7.28
C GLY A 140 26.87 -43.41 7.42
N ARG A 141 26.28 -43.05 8.56
CA ARG A 141 25.94 -41.67 8.91
C ARG A 141 26.51 -41.33 10.28
N VAL A 142 27.05 -40.12 10.40
CA VAL A 142 27.44 -39.56 11.70
C VAL A 142 26.18 -39.12 12.45
N GLY A 143 25.98 -39.66 13.65
CA GLY A 143 24.93 -39.21 14.56
C GLY A 143 25.36 -37.98 15.37
N ASP A 144 24.41 -37.35 16.05
CA ASP A 144 24.61 -36.09 16.80
C ASP A 144 25.65 -36.22 17.93
N ASN A 145 25.84 -37.43 18.45
CA ASN A 145 26.83 -37.76 19.47
C ASN A 145 28.22 -38.10 18.89
N GLY A 146 28.39 -37.99 17.56
CA GLY A 146 29.63 -38.30 16.86
C GLY A 146 29.83 -39.79 16.54
N ASN A 147 28.93 -40.68 16.99
CA ASN A 147 28.95 -42.10 16.63
C ASN A 147 28.64 -42.28 15.15
N ILE A 148 29.14 -43.36 14.57
CA ILE A 148 28.90 -43.68 13.16
C ILE A 148 28.22 -45.03 13.09
N GLN A 149 27.18 -45.13 12.27
CA GLN A 149 26.52 -46.41 12.04
C GLN A 149 26.10 -46.52 10.58
N GLY A 150 26.08 -47.75 10.06
CA GLY A 150 25.72 -47.96 8.67
C GLY A 150 25.79 -49.40 8.20
N GLY A 151 25.67 -49.56 6.89
CA GLY A 151 25.83 -50.84 6.21
C GLY A 151 27.24 -50.99 5.65
N PHE A 152 27.69 -52.23 5.46
CA PHE A 152 28.91 -52.51 4.72
C PHE A 152 28.74 -53.67 3.74
N ARG A 153 29.59 -53.66 2.71
CA ARG A 153 29.79 -54.77 1.79
C ARG A 153 31.19 -55.34 2.01
N LEU A 154 31.24 -56.65 2.16
CA LEU A 154 32.46 -57.44 2.25
C LEU A 154 32.70 -58.11 0.90
N PHE A 155 33.80 -57.81 0.25
CA PHE A 155 34.12 -58.31 -1.09
C PHE A 155 35.11 -59.44 -1.03
N THR A 156 34.62 -60.68 -0.88
CA THR A 156 35.47 -61.86 -0.72
C THR A 156 35.85 -62.56 -2.01
N SER A 157 36.99 -63.28 -2.01
CA SER A 157 37.42 -64.08 -3.17
C SER A 157 36.41 -65.17 -3.59
N GLY A 158 35.41 -65.45 -2.75
CA GLY A 158 34.34 -66.42 -2.98
C GLY A 158 32.92 -65.84 -3.14
N GLY A 159 32.73 -64.52 -3.12
CA GLY A 159 31.39 -63.91 -3.10
C GLY A 159 31.31 -62.54 -2.41
N ILE A 160 30.09 -62.03 -2.20
CA ILE A 160 29.84 -60.75 -1.51
C ILE A 160 29.05 -61.01 -0.24
N GLY A 161 29.54 -60.54 0.89
CA GLY A 161 28.82 -60.47 2.17
C GLY A 161 28.25 -59.07 2.39
N ARG A 162 27.14 -58.97 3.12
CA ARG A 162 26.53 -57.71 3.56
C ARG A 162 26.34 -57.73 5.07
N GLY A 163 26.47 -56.57 5.70
CA GLY A 163 26.33 -56.46 7.14
C GLY A 163 26.08 -55.04 7.61
N LEU A 164 25.95 -54.89 8.92
CA LEU A 164 25.80 -53.62 9.62
C LEU A 164 27.03 -53.37 10.48
N TRP A 165 27.40 -52.10 10.63
CA TRP A 165 28.49 -51.67 11.49
C TRP A 165 28.10 -50.46 12.32
N THR A 166 28.70 -50.38 13.50
CA THR A 166 28.64 -49.26 14.42
C THR A 166 30.05 -48.89 14.87
N ALA A 167 30.26 -47.62 15.18
CA ALA A 167 31.49 -47.07 15.69
C ALA A 167 31.13 -46.04 16.76
N GLU A 168 31.29 -46.40 18.02
CA GLU A 168 31.00 -45.50 19.15
C GLU A 168 32.21 -44.63 19.45
N LEU A 169 32.04 -43.31 19.49
CA LEU A 169 33.13 -42.37 19.73
C LEU A 169 33.60 -42.49 21.19
N THR A 170 34.86 -42.89 21.39
CA THR A 170 35.44 -43.07 22.74
C THR A 170 36.39 -41.95 23.11
N GLU A 171 37.13 -41.40 22.13
CA GLU A 171 38.07 -40.30 22.34
C GLU A 171 38.07 -39.38 21.13
N ALA A 172 38.04 -38.07 21.35
CA ALA A 172 38.27 -37.05 20.34
C ALA A 172 39.38 -36.11 20.81
N THR A 173 40.47 -36.08 20.07
CA THR A 173 41.61 -35.18 20.32
C THR A 173 41.68 -34.15 19.22
N PHE A 174 41.65 -32.89 19.62
CA PHE A 174 41.81 -31.73 18.76
C PHE A 174 43.24 -31.22 18.89
N PRO A 175 43.75 -30.44 17.93
CA PRO A 175 45.00 -29.73 18.11
C PRO A 175 44.93 -28.84 19.35
N ASP A 176 46.03 -28.73 20.10
CA ASP A 176 46.13 -27.86 21.27
C ASP A 176 46.10 -26.35 20.94
N LYS A 177 45.86 -25.99 19.67
CA LYS A 177 45.86 -24.60 19.18
C LYS A 177 44.46 -24.03 19.11
N THR A 178 44.31 -22.77 19.51
CA THR A 178 43.04 -22.04 19.39
C THR A 178 42.71 -21.70 17.94
N ILE A 179 41.45 -21.34 17.66
CA ILE A 179 41.03 -20.90 16.32
C ILE A 179 41.87 -19.72 15.81
N VAL A 180 42.26 -18.78 16.67
CA VAL A 180 43.09 -17.62 16.28
C VAL A 180 44.50 -18.06 15.92
N GLU A 181 45.10 -18.96 16.70
CA GLU A 181 46.44 -19.51 16.40
C GLU A 181 46.44 -20.28 15.08
N LEU A 182 45.37 -21.04 14.80
CA LEU A 182 45.21 -21.74 13.52
C LEU A 182 45.08 -20.76 12.35
N ILE A 183 44.28 -19.70 12.48
CA ILE A 183 44.11 -18.66 11.45
C ILE A 183 45.45 -17.95 11.16
N VAL A 184 46.23 -17.65 12.21
CA VAL A 184 47.53 -16.98 12.09
C VAL A 184 48.55 -17.85 11.34
N GLU A 185 48.53 -19.17 11.56
CA GLU A 185 49.46 -20.09 10.89
C GLU A 185 49.06 -20.42 9.45
N ASP A 186 47.77 -20.36 9.12
CA ASP A 186 47.23 -20.85 7.84
C ASP A 186 47.60 -19.96 6.64
N GLY A 187 48.13 -18.75 6.85
CA GLY A 187 48.73 -17.91 5.80
C GLY A 187 47.79 -17.41 4.70
N ARG A 188 46.56 -17.92 4.61
CA ARG A 188 45.47 -17.47 3.71
C ARG A 188 44.56 -16.39 4.34
N PHE A 189 44.81 -16.06 5.60
CA PHE A 189 43.97 -15.17 6.43
C PHE A 189 44.73 -13.96 6.97
N THR A 190 45.77 -13.50 6.27
CA THR A 190 46.62 -12.40 6.75
C THR A 190 45.83 -11.10 6.97
N SER A 191 44.84 -10.84 6.11
CA SER A 191 43.91 -9.70 6.18
C SER A 191 42.95 -9.84 7.37
N LEU A 192 42.40 -11.04 7.58
CA LEU A 192 41.56 -11.34 8.75
C LEU A 192 42.32 -11.15 10.06
N VAL A 193 43.57 -11.62 10.14
CA VAL A 193 44.42 -11.42 11.31
C VAL A 193 44.65 -9.94 11.58
N GLY A 194 44.93 -9.16 10.54
CA GLY A 194 45.06 -7.70 10.66
C GLY A 194 43.78 -7.03 11.16
N ALA A 195 42.62 -7.45 10.64
CA ALA A 195 41.31 -6.93 11.03
C ALA A 195 40.96 -7.28 12.49
N LEU A 196 41.23 -8.51 12.94
CA LEU A 196 41.05 -8.94 14.33
C LEU A 196 41.96 -8.18 15.30
N GLN A 197 43.20 -7.89 14.89
CA GLN A 197 44.13 -7.07 15.68
C GLN A 197 43.66 -5.62 15.79
N ALA A 198 43.19 -5.03 14.69
CA ALA A 198 42.72 -3.65 14.65
C ALA A 198 41.45 -3.41 15.48
N THR A 199 40.64 -4.46 15.69
CA THR A 199 39.35 -4.42 16.40
C THR A 199 39.42 -4.99 17.82
N GLU A 200 40.61 -5.38 18.28
CA GLU A 200 40.86 -6.00 19.60
C GLU A 200 40.07 -7.29 19.84
N LEU A 201 39.72 -8.03 18.79
CA LEU A 201 38.94 -9.29 18.87
C LEU A 201 39.81 -10.55 19.06
N VAL A 202 41.14 -10.43 19.02
CA VAL A 202 42.09 -11.53 19.21
C VAL A 202 41.92 -12.21 20.58
N GLU A 203 41.87 -11.43 21.67
CA GLU A 203 41.74 -11.98 23.02
C GLU A 203 40.38 -12.66 23.25
N PRO A 204 39.23 -12.04 22.91
CA PRO A 204 37.92 -12.69 23.00
C PRO A 204 37.84 -14.05 22.29
N LEU A 205 38.38 -14.13 21.07
CA LEU A 205 38.33 -15.36 20.25
C LEU A 205 39.38 -16.40 20.64
N THR A 206 40.38 -16.03 21.45
CA THR A 206 41.33 -16.97 22.08
C THR A 206 40.76 -17.54 23.40
N GLY A 207 39.71 -16.91 23.94
CA GLY A 207 39.07 -17.29 25.19
C GLY A 207 38.34 -18.64 25.18
N ALA A 208 37.61 -18.91 26.26
CA ALA A 208 36.81 -20.13 26.41
C ALA A 208 35.66 -20.13 25.39
N GLY A 209 35.78 -20.98 24.36
CA GLY A 209 34.72 -21.23 23.39
C GLY A 209 33.60 -22.13 23.95
N PRO A 210 32.79 -22.78 23.09
CA PRO A 210 33.06 -23.00 21.67
C PRO A 210 32.63 -21.86 20.73
N PHE A 211 33.44 -21.58 19.72
CA PHE A 211 33.12 -20.66 18.62
C PHE A 211 33.11 -21.36 17.27
N THR A 212 32.29 -20.86 16.35
CA THR A 212 32.38 -21.17 14.91
C THR A 212 32.70 -19.89 14.16
N VAL A 213 33.87 -19.81 13.54
CA VAL A 213 34.32 -18.63 12.79
C VAL A 213 34.18 -18.89 11.30
N PHE A 214 33.38 -18.07 10.64
CA PHE A 214 33.36 -17.96 9.19
C PHE A 214 34.54 -17.07 8.77
N ALA A 215 35.64 -17.67 8.32
CA ALA A 215 36.90 -16.98 8.03
C ALA A 215 37.01 -16.65 6.53
N PRO A 216 36.85 -15.37 6.13
CA PRO A 216 37.08 -14.94 4.76
C PRO A 216 38.56 -14.99 4.40
N THR A 217 38.86 -15.43 3.18
CA THR A 217 40.23 -15.47 2.64
C THR A 217 40.79 -14.07 2.37
N ASP A 218 42.10 -13.97 2.14
CA ASP A 218 42.72 -12.71 1.72
C ASP A 218 42.15 -12.17 0.40
N ASP A 219 41.76 -13.05 -0.52
CA ASP A 219 41.10 -12.65 -1.78
C ASP A 219 39.70 -12.07 -1.52
N ALA A 220 38.97 -12.62 -0.54
CA ALA A 220 37.67 -12.10 -0.12
C ALA A 220 37.77 -10.68 0.43
N PHE A 221 38.80 -10.40 1.24
CA PHE A 221 39.08 -9.04 1.72
C PHE A 221 39.53 -8.10 0.60
N ALA A 222 40.31 -8.59 -0.37
CA ALA A 222 40.75 -7.80 -1.51
C ALA A 222 39.61 -7.43 -2.47
N ALA A 223 38.53 -8.22 -2.48
CA ALA A 223 37.32 -7.94 -3.25
C ALA A 223 36.45 -6.81 -2.64
N LEU A 224 36.72 -6.38 -1.41
CA LEU A 224 36.03 -5.23 -0.81
C LEU A 224 36.50 -3.92 -1.45
N GLU A 225 35.56 -3.14 -1.99
CA GLU A 225 35.88 -1.83 -2.58
C GLU A 225 36.37 -0.82 -1.53
N THR A 226 35.84 -0.90 -0.31
CA THR A 226 36.24 -0.06 0.82
C THR A 226 36.33 -0.86 2.11
N ILE A 227 37.36 -0.59 2.92
CA ILE A 227 37.48 -1.18 4.25
C ILE A 227 36.75 -0.27 5.24
N PRO A 228 35.76 -0.79 5.99
CA PRO A 228 35.01 0.00 6.95
C PRO A 228 35.87 0.49 8.12
N GLY A 229 35.44 1.56 8.78
CA GLY A 229 36.11 2.08 9.98
C GLY A 229 36.15 1.08 11.13
N ALA A 230 37.04 1.28 12.12
CA ALA A 230 37.34 0.28 13.16
C ALA A 230 36.11 -0.23 13.96
N GLU A 231 35.17 0.66 14.33
CA GLU A 231 33.96 0.26 15.05
C GLU A 231 33.02 -0.59 14.17
N THR A 232 32.81 -0.17 12.93
CA THR A 232 32.01 -0.93 11.96
C THR A 232 32.65 -2.27 11.60
N LEU A 233 33.97 -2.28 11.41
CA LEU A 233 34.72 -3.50 11.15
C LEU A 233 34.59 -4.49 12.31
N LYS A 234 34.53 -4.00 13.56
CA LYS A 234 34.33 -4.85 14.74
C LYS A 234 32.97 -5.54 14.71
N GLU A 235 31.89 -4.83 14.37
CA GLU A 235 30.55 -5.42 14.25
C GLU A 235 30.47 -6.44 13.11
N ILE A 236 31.07 -6.13 11.96
CA ILE A 236 31.19 -7.07 10.83
C ILE A 236 31.95 -8.33 11.26
N LEU A 237 33.08 -8.20 11.95
CA LEU A 237 33.84 -9.37 12.41
C LEU A 237 33.09 -10.18 13.47
N LEU A 238 32.30 -9.54 14.35
CA LEU A 238 31.43 -10.27 15.28
C LEU A 238 30.32 -11.05 14.56
N TYR A 239 29.84 -10.55 13.42
CA TYR A 239 28.87 -11.27 12.58
C TYR A 239 29.47 -12.51 11.91
N HIS A 240 30.79 -12.55 11.71
CA HIS A 240 31.48 -13.76 11.22
C HIS A 240 31.65 -14.85 12.29
N VAL A 241 31.25 -14.60 13.53
CA VAL A 241 31.46 -15.55 14.64
C VAL A 241 30.11 -15.98 15.20
N ALA A 242 29.85 -17.28 15.19
CA ALA A 242 28.69 -17.87 15.86
C ALA A 242 29.08 -18.45 17.22
N SER A 243 28.17 -18.34 18.20
CA SER A 243 28.31 -18.98 19.50
C SER A 243 27.94 -20.46 19.41
N GLY A 244 28.90 -21.36 19.58
CA GLY A 244 28.68 -22.80 19.44
C GLY A 244 29.72 -23.45 18.54
N ARG A 245 29.78 -24.79 18.61
CA ARG A 245 30.63 -25.59 17.74
C ARG A 245 29.78 -26.26 16.67
N PHE A 246 29.76 -25.67 15.49
CA PHE A 246 28.96 -26.17 14.38
C PHE A 246 29.87 -26.72 13.29
N ASN A 247 29.69 -28.01 13.02
CA ASN A 247 30.20 -28.58 11.78
C ASN A 247 29.24 -28.26 10.63
N THR A 248 29.68 -28.50 9.40
CA THR A 248 28.89 -28.24 8.19
C THR A 248 27.52 -28.93 8.19
N SER A 249 27.44 -30.16 8.68
CA SER A 249 26.19 -30.92 8.74
C SER A 249 25.19 -30.31 9.72
N GLN A 250 25.67 -29.79 10.85
CA GLN A 250 24.86 -29.10 11.84
C GLN A 250 24.41 -27.73 11.31
N LEU A 251 25.29 -26.98 10.64
CA LEU A 251 24.93 -25.70 10.01
C LEU A 251 23.79 -25.86 9.00
N LEU A 252 23.84 -26.91 8.17
CA LEU A 252 22.78 -27.21 7.19
C LEU A 252 21.47 -27.70 7.84
N GLN A 253 21.52 -28.24 9.05
CA GLN A 253 20.31 -28.67 9.79
C GLN A 253 19.66 -27.52 10.55
N GLU A 254 20.47 -26.62 11.12
CA GLU A 254 19.97 -25.46 11.85
C GLU A 254 19.43 -24.38 10.90
N GLU A 255 19.97 -24.31 9.68
CA GLU A 255 19.68 -23.32 8.62
C GLU A 255 19.98 -21.86 9.00
N MET A 256 19.77 -21.47 10.26
CA MET A 256 19.93 -20.13 10.81
C MET A 256 20.69 -20.21 12.14
N VAL A 257 21.87 -19.59 12.18
CA VAL A 257 22.75 -19.62 13.35
C VAL A 257 22.97 -18.22 13.89
N ALA A 258 22.79 -18.02 15.20
CA ALA A 258 23.00 -16.72 15.83
C ALA A 258 24.49 -16.34 15.85
N SER A 259 24.80 -15.16 15.30
CA SER A 259 26.14 -14.57 15.40
C SER A 259 26.37 -13.89 16.77
N LEU A 260 27.62 -13.57 17.08
CA LEU A 260 27.98 -12.76 18.26
C LEU A 260 27.61 -11.28 18.12
N GLN A 261 27.33 -10.81 16.91
CA GLN A 261 26.78 -9.47 16.68
C GLN A 261 25.29 -9.39 17.05
N GLY A 262 24.57 -10.52 16.95
CA GLY A 262 23.16 -10.66 17.34
C GLY A 262 22.24 -11.05 16.19
N GLU A 263 22.62 -10.75 14.94
CA GLU A 263 21.89 -11.18 13.74
C GLU A 263 22.20 -12.63 13.37
N ASN A 264 21.27 -13.28 12.65
CA ASN A 264 21.41 -14.67 12.23
C ASN A 264 22.20 -14.78 10.92
N ILE A 265 22.97 -15.84 10.81
CA ILE A 265 23.69 -16.26 9.61
C ILE A 265 22.92 -17.42 9.00
N LYS A 266 22.50 -17.28 7.74
CA LYS A 266 21.80 -18.34 7.01
C LYS A 266 22.80 -19.27 6.36
N VAL A 267 22.61 -20.58 6.46
CA VAL A 267 23.41 -21.58 5.76
C VAL A 267 22.51 -22.49 4.96
N SER A 268 22.72 -22.56 3.64
CA SER A 268 21.86 -23.29 2.71
C SER A 268 22.68 -23.95 1.59
N LEU A 269 22.00 -24.71 0.71
CA LEU A 269 22.57 -25.25 -0.53
C LEU A 269 22.05 -24.43 -1.71
N ASN A 270 22.94 -24.05 -2.63
CA ASN A 270 22.54 -23.41 -3.89
C ASN A 270 22.12 -24.43 -4.96
N ASP A 271 21.71 -23.94 -6.13
CA ASP A 271 21.28 -24.78 -7.28
C ASP A 271 22.37 -25.75 -7.79
N ASN A 272 23.65 -25.47 -7.49
CA ASN A 272 24.79 -26.31 -7.83
C ASN A 272 25.18 -27.28 -6.70
N ASN A 273 24.34 -27.41 -5.66
CA ASN A 273 24.61 -28.21 -4.47
C ASN A 273 25.87 -27.79 -3.69
N GLU A 274 26.30 -26.54 -3.83
CA GLU A 274 27.37 -25.95 -3.03
C GLU A 274 26.77 -25.31 -1.78
N ILE A 275 27.53 -25.34 -0.68
CA ILE A 275 27.12 -24.72 0.57
C ILE A 275 27.36 -23.23 0.48
N VAL A 276 26.29 -22.45 0.69
CA VAL A 276 26.32 -21.01 0.69
C VAL A 276 25.89 -20.45 2.04
N ILE A 277 26.52 -19.35 2.41
CA ILE A 277 26.26 -18.55 3.60
C ILE A 277 25.56 -17.28 3.12
N ASN A 278 24.45 -16.92 3.76
CA ASN A 278 23.59 -15.80 3.35
C ASN A 278 23.24 -15.84 1.85
N ASP A 279 22.95 -17.04 1.34
CA ASP A 279 22.56 -17.36 -0.04
C ASP A 279 23.57 -17.01 -1.15
N THR A 280 24.63 -16.25 -0.84
CA THR A 280 25.55 -15.67 -1.83
C THR A 280 27.00 -16.08 -1.64
N VAL A 281 27.45 -16.18 -0.39
CA VAL A 281 28.86 -16.41 -0.04
C VAL A 281 29.16 -17.91 -0.03
N LYS A 282 30.15 -18.36 -0.79
CA LYS A 282 30.46 -19.79 -0.89
C LYS A 282 31.39 -20.25 0.22
N LEU A 283 31.12 -21.44 0.73
CA LEU A 283 32.04 -22.17 1.59
C LEU A 283 33.16 -22.80 0.74
N LEU A 284 34.41 -22.43 0.98
CA LEU A 284 35.59 -22.95 0.26
C LEU A 284 36.21 -24.17 0.95
N SER A 285 36.31 -24.13 2.26
CA SER A 285 36.84 -25.21 3.10
C SER A 285 36.10 -25.21 4.42
N ALA A 286 35.97 -26.35 5.07
CA ALA A 286 35.09 -26.48 6.21
C ALA A 286 35.73 -27.22 7.38
N ASN A 287 35.13 -27.09 8.57
CA ASN A 287 35.39 -27.94 9.74
C ASN A 287 36.86 -27.98 10.20
N ILE A 288 37.60 -26.87 10.09
CA ILE A 288 38.96 -26.81 10.63
C ILE A 288 38.86 -26.64 12.15
N GLY A 289 39.13 -27.72 12.91
CA GLY A 289 38.93 -27.75 14.35
C GLY A 289 40.11 -27.18 15.15
N GLY A 290 39.82 -26.25 16.06
CA GLY A 290 40.73 -25.77 17.11
C GLY A 290 40.31 -26.24 18.51
N SER A 291 41.16 -25.97 19.50
CA SER A 291 40.93 -26.31 20.91
C SER A 291 39.68 -25.63 21.49
N ASN A 292 39.31 -24.46 20.96
CA ASN A 292 38.18 -23.65 21.42
C ASN A 292 37.11 -23.40 20.33
N GLY A 293 37.14 -24.11 19.20
CA GLY A 293 36.16 -23.86 18.13
C GLY A 293 36.36 -24.62 16.82
N VAL A 294 35.68 -24.12 15.78
CA VAL A 294 35.76 -24.58 14.39
C VAL A 294 35.85 -23.37 13.46
N ILE A 295 36.63 -23.50 12.39
CA ILE A 295 36.75 -22.50 11.33
C ILE A 295 36.08 -23.04 10.05
N GLN A 296 35.24 -22.20 9.44
CA GLN A 296 34.57 -22.40 8.15
C GLN A 296 35.11 -21.35 7.19
N VAL A 297 35.81 -21.75 6.13
CA VAL A 297 36.50 -20.83 5.21
C VAL A 297 35.56 -20.39 4.10
N ILE A 298 35.41 -19.09 3.90
CA ILE A 298 34.45 -18.49 2.95
C ILE A 298 35.15 -17.62 1.90
N ASP A 299 34.48 -17.39 0.76
CA ASP A 299 35.03 -16.66 -0.40
C ASP A 299 34.71 -15.16 -0.44
N ALA A 300 33.88 -14.66 0.48
CA ALA A 300 33.54 -13.25 0.61
C ALA A 300 33.42 -12.85 2.09
N VAL A 301 33.55 -11.56 2.38
CA VAL A 301 33.31 -11.01 3.74
C VAL A 301 31.80 -10.91 3.96
N LEU A 302 31.28 -11.53 5.02
CA LEU A 302 29.88 -11.47 5.43
C LEU A 302 29.53 -10.07 5.92
N LEU A 303 28.56 -9.43 5.27
CA LEU A 303 27.95 -8.21 5.77
C LEU A 303 26.67 -8.58 6.54
N PRO A 304 26.48 -8.05 7.76
CA PRO A 304 25.21 -8.21 8.44
C PRO A 304 24.11 -7.54 7.61
N PRO A 305 22.88 -8.09 7.57
CA PRO A 305 21.74 -7.47 6.88
C PRO A 305 21.52 -5.99 7.21
N SER A 306 21.82 -5.57 8.44
CA SER A 306 21.80 -4.16 8.86
C SER A 306 22.83 -3.24 8.16
N PHE A 307 23.83 -3.81 7.48
CA PHE A 307 24.90 -3.11 6.76
C PHE A 307 24.78 -3.18 5.24
N GLU A 308 23.85 -3.96 4.70
CA GLU A 308 23.55 -3.88 3.27
C GLU A 308 23.07 -2.45 2.98
N THR A 309 23.83 -1.72 2.15
CA THR A 309 23.43 -0.38 1.72
C THR A 309 22.16 -0.54 0.89
N LEU A 310 21.00 -0.24 1.48
CA LEU A 310 19.76 -0.14 0.73
C LEU A 310 20.01 0.76 -0.50
N GLN A 311 19.49 0.35 -1.65
CA GLN A 311 19.56 1.19 -2.85
C GLN A 311 18.84 2.52 -2.57
N SER A 312 19.31 3.62 -3.17
CA SER A 312 18.58 4.89 -3.09
C SER A 312 17.23 4.78 -3.79
N ILE A 313 16.30 5.69 -3.48
CA ILE A 313 14.97 5.70 -4.11
C ILE A 313 15.07 5.70 -5.64
N VAL A 314 15.99 6.49 -6.20
CA VAL A 314 16.20 6.59 -7.64
C VAL A 314 16.72 5.28 -8.23
N GLU A 315 17.66 4.61 -7.56
CA GLU A 315 18.21 3.34 -8.02
C GLU A 315 17.14 2.25 -8.05
N ILE A 316 16.28 2.20 -7.03
CA ILE A 316 15.14 1.27 -7.00
C ILE A 316 14.20 1.56 -8.16
N ALA A 317 13.87 2.84 -8.42
CA ALA A 317 13.02 3.21 -9.55
C ALA A 317 13.61 2.83 -10.91
N VAL A 318 14.93 3.01 -11.09
CA VAL A 318 15.65 2.60 -12.32
C VAL A 318 15.63 1.08 -12.53
N ASN A 319 15.75 0.31 -11.46
CA ASN A 319 15.72 -1.16 -11.49
C ASN A 319 14.30 -1.74 -11.59
N THR A 320 13.26 -0.91 -11.54
CA THR A 320 11.86 -1.34 -11.59
C THR A 320 11.25 -0.99 -12.96
N PRO A 321 11.02 -1.98 -13.86
CA PRO A 321 10.53 -1.71 -15.22
C PRO A 321 9.20 -0.95 -15.28
N GLU A 322 8.33 -1.15 -14.29
CA GLU A 322 7.02 -0.51 -14.18
C GLU A 322 7.09 1.00 -13.85
N LEU A 323 8.27 1.51 -13.45
CA LEU A 323 8.51 2.91 -13.10
C LEU A 323 9.34 3.67 -14.14
N SER A 324 9.59 3.07 -15.31
CA SER A 324 10.46 3.66 -16.33
C SER A 324 10.02 5.06 -16.82
N THR A 325 8.70 5.33 -16.84
CA THR A 325 8.14 6.64 -17.21
C THR A 325 8.43 7.69 -16.14
N LEU A 326 8.31 7.32 -14.86
CA LEU A 326 8.69 8.16 -13.72
C LEU A 326 10.17 8.53 -13.78
N VAL A 327 11.06 7.55 -14.05
CA VAL A 327 12.50 7.79 -14.18
C VAL A 327 12.78 8.80 -15.30
N GLY A 328 12.11 8.66 -16.45
CA GLY A 328 12.21 9.62 -17.54
C GLY A 328 11.74 11.03 -17.15
N ALA A 329 10.65 11.13 -16.40
CA ALA A 329 10.12 12.40 -15.89
C ALA A 329 11.08 13.07 -14.88
N LEU A 330 11.64 12.30 -13.94
CA LEU A 330 12.63 12.78 -12.98
C LEU A 330 13.90 13.32 -13.66
N GLN A 331 14.35 12.67 -14.73
CA GLN A 331 15.47 13.14 -15.55
C GLN A 331 15.13 14.44 -16.27
N ALA A 332 13.94 14.55 -16.86
CA ALA A 332 13.50 15.75 -17.56
C ALA A 332 13.31 16.97 -16.63
N ALA A 333 12.92 16.73 -15.38
CA ALA A 333 12.74 17.76 -14.36
C ALA A 333 14.00 18.07 -13.53
N GLU A 334 15.12 17.41 -13.83
CA GLU A 334 16.40 17.55 -13.10
C GLU A 334 16.30 17.26 -11.59
N LEU A 335 15.41 16.33 -11.18
CA LEU A 335 15.17 15.98 -9.78
C LEU A 335 15.95 14.76 -9.28
N VAL A 336 16.65 14.06 -10.17
CA VAL A 336 17.41 12.83 -9.86
C VAL A 336 18.38 13.04 -8.70
N GLU A 337 19.25 14.05 -8.80
CA GLU A 337 20.25 14.33 -7.75
C GLU A 337 19.62 14.71 -6.41
N ALA A 338 18.47 15.40 -6.45
CA ALA A 338 17.76 15.81 -5.24
C ALA A 338 17.17 14.59 -4.50
N LEU A 339 16.59 13.64 -5.23
CA LEU A 339 15.99 12.42 -4.67
C LEU A 339 16.99 11.30 -4.42
N SER A 340 18.24 11.42 -4.88
CA SER A 340 19.36 10.56 -4.49
C SER A 340 20.12 11.05 -3.25
N GLY A 341 19.80 12.25 -2.73
CA GLY A 341 20.42 12.78 -1.51
C GLY A 341 20.06 12.04 -0.23
N ASP A 342 20.62 12.46 0.91
CA ASP A 342 20.59 11.74 2.21
C ASP A 342 19.19 11.48 2.82
N GLY A 343 18.11 12.08 2.29
CA GLY A 343 16.75 11.86 2.78
C GLY A 343 16.53 12.36 4.23
N PRO A 344 15.48 11.89 4.92
CA PRO A 344 14.52 10.86 4.50
C PRO A 344 13.39 11.41 3.61
N PHE A 345 13.02 10.64 2.58
CA PHE A 345 11.88 10.93 1.71
C PHE A 345 10.83 9.82 1.73
N THR A 346 9.59 10.16 1.44
CA THR A 346 8.54 9.20 1.07
C THR A 346 8.08 9.55 -0.34
N VAL A 347 8.24 8.62 -1.28
CA VAL A 347 7.89 8.84 -2.69
C VAL A 347 6.69 7.99 -3.07
N PHE A 348 5.63 8.66 -3.52
CA PHE A 348 4.50 8.02 -4.18
C PHE A 348 4.86 7.85 -5.66
N ALA A 349 5.18 6.63 -6.08
CA ALA A 349 5.74 6.34 -7.40
C ALA A 349 4.64 5.85 -8.37
N PRO A 350 4.16 6.68 -9.31
CA PRO A 350 3.18 6.26 -10.31
C PRO A 350 3.75 5.24 -11.28
N THR A 351 2.96 4.21 -11.58
CA THR A 351 3.29 3.20 -12.60
C THR A 351 3.23 3.77 -14.02
N ASN A 352 3.85 3.08 -14.99
CA ASN A 352 3.74 3.43 -16.41
C ASN A 352 2.27 3.50 -16.87
N ASP A 353 1.40 2.62 -16.34
CA ASP A 353 -0.03 2.60 -16.67
C ASP A 353 -0.74 3.85 -16.10
N ALA A 354 -0.36 4.30 -14.90
CA ALA A 354 -0.85 5.54 -14.31
C ALA A 354 -0.54 6.78 -15.17
N PHE A 355 0.65 6.83 -15.79
CA PHE A 355 0.96 7.90 -16.75
C PHE A 355 0.19 7.77 -18.06
N ALA A 356 -0.15 6.56 -18.48
CA ALA A 356 -0.88 6.32 -19.73
C ALA A 356 -2.36 6.73 -19.66
N THR A 357 -2.94 6.83 -18.47
CA THR A 357 -4.32 7.29 -18.27
C THR A 357 -4.45 8.82 -18.31
N LEU A 358 -3.36 9.57 -18.18
CA LEU A 358 -3.37 11.02 -18.35
C LEU A 358 -3.49 11.41 -19.82
N GLU A 359 -4.47 12.28 -20.15
CA GLU A 359 -4.62 12.80 -21.52
C GLU A 359 -3.42 13.64 -21.96
N THR A 360 -2.79 14.36 -21.02
CA THR A 360 -1.56 15.12 -21.26
C THR A 360 -0.63 15.02 -20.06
N ILE A 361 0.66 14.75 -20.30
CA ILE A 361 1.68 14.81 -19.26
C ILE A 361 2.19 16.26 -19.20
N PRO A 362 2.16 16.91 -18.03
CA PRO A 362 2.69 18.26 -17.87
C PRO A 362 4.18 18.31 -18.22
N SER A 363 4.66 19.48 -18.65
CA SER A 363 6.04 19.66 -19.12
C SER A 363 6.66 20.94 -18.56
N GLY A 364 7.99 21.02 -18.55
CA GLY A 364 8.70 22.18 -18.00
C GLY A 364 8.49 22.30 -16.49
N ASP A 365 8.22 23.52 -16.02
CA ASP A 365 8.08 23.82 -14.58
C ASP A 365 6.89 23.08 -13.94
N ALA A 366 5.79 22.90 -14.67
CA ALA A 366 4.62 22.15 -14.20
C ALA A 366 4.94 20.67 -13.92
N LEU A 367 5.81 20.03 -14.73
CA LEU A 367 6.25 18.66 -14.47
C LEU A 367 7.01 18.57 -13.16
N LYS A 368 7.85 19.57 -12.87
CA LYS A 368 8.65 19.60 -11.65
C LYS A 368 7.76 19.74 -10.41
N GLU A 369 6.74 20.59 -10.47
CA GLU A 369 5.77 20.75 -9.38
C GLU A 369 4.97 19.47 -9.12
N VAL A 370 4.48 18.83 -10.19
CA VAL A 370 3.80 17.52 -10.10
C VAL A 370 4.70 16.47 -9.46
N LEU A 371 5.97 16.38 -9.85
CA LEU A 371 6.91 15.43 -9.27
C LEU A 371 7.22 15.75 -7.80
N LEU A 372 7.29 17.03 -7.41
CA LEU A 372 7.44 17.41 -6.00
C LEU A 372 6.20 17.11 -5.16
N TYR A 373 5.01 17.13 -5.76
CA TYR A 373 3.77 16.72 -5.11
C TYR A 373 3.68 15.21 -4.84
N HIS A 374 4.45 14.39 -5.57
CA HIS A 374 4.59 12.97 -5.29
C HIS A 374 5.58 12.65 -4.16
N VAL A 375 6.27 13.64 -3.61
CA VAL A 375 7.34 13.42 -2.63
C VAL A 375 6.98 14.12 -1.34
N ALA A 376 7.04 13.41 -0.22
CA ALA A 376 6.91 13.97 1.12
C ALA A 376 8.25 13.92 1.87
N ALA A 377 8.49 14.91 2.72
CA ALA A 377 9.65 14.93 3.61
C ALA A 377 9.41 14.04 4.84
N GLY A 378 10.28 13.07 5.08
CA GLY A 378 10.13 12.08 6.14
C GLY A 378 10.00 10.65 5.63
N LYS A 379 10.19 9.69 6.52
CA LYS A 379 9.97 8.25 6.26
C LYS A 379 8.60 7.88 6.82
N PHE A 380 7.61 7.65 5.98
CA PHE A 380 6.26 7.28 6.38
C PHE A 380 5.90 5.92 5.79
N THR A 381 5.66 4.96 6.67
CA THR A 381 5.08 3.67 6.30
C THR A 381 3.59 3.83 5.97
N ALA A 382 2.99 2.83 5.34
CA ALA A 382 1.54 2.81 5.12
C ALA A 382 0.77 2.95 6.44
N GLU A 383 1.25 2.33 7.51
CA GLU A 383 0.66 2.47 8.84
C GLU A 383 0.74 3.91 9.36
N ASP A 384 1.88 4.58 9.20
CA ASP A 384 2.04 5.99 9.60
C ASP A 384 1.12 6.92 8.81
N LEU A 385 1.00 6.70 7.50
CA LEU A 385 0.14 7.50 6.62
C LEU A 385 -1.34 7.37 7.00
N LEU A 386 -1.78 6.15 7.33
CA LEU A 386 -3.15 5.90 7.78
C LEU A 386 -3.48 6.54 9.13
N GLN A 387 -2.49 6.60 10.04
CA GLN A 387 -2.68 7.29 11.32
C GLN A 387 -2.76 8.80 11.16
N LYS A 388 -2.01 9.36 10.21
CA LYS A 388 -1.97 10.80 9.97
C LYS A 388 -3.15 11.33 9.16
N GLN A 389 -3.74 10.51 8.29
CA GLN A 389 -4.81 10.85 7.35
C GLN A 389 -4.44 11.90 6.30
N THR A 390 -3.45 12.76 6.54
CA THR A 390 -2.89 13.69 5.54
C THR A 390 -1.36 13.71 5.61
N VAL A 391 -0.71 14.00 4.49
CA VAL A 391 0.75 14.19 4.41
C VAL A 391 1.08 15.41 3.57
N THR A 392 1.89 16.32 4.12
CA THR A 392 2.40 17.49 3.39
C THR A 392 3.54 17.06 2.45
N THR A 393 3.43 17.47 1.19
CA THR A 393 4.39 17.16 0.13
C THR A 393 5.52 18.20 0.06
N LEU A 394 6.56 17.95 -0.74
CA LEU A 394 7.64 18.91 -0.98
C LEU A 394 7.21 20.09 -1.85
N GLN A 395 6.13 19.96 -2.61
CA GLN A 395 5.51 21.07 -3.33
C GLN A 395 4.81 22.04 -2.36
N GLY A 396 4.26 21.51 -1.26
CA GLY A 396 3.65 22.29 -0.17
C GLY A 396 2.21 21.90 0.15
N ASP A 397 1.50 21.34 -0.82
CA ASP A 397 0.12 20.87 -0.68
C ASP A 397 0.06 19.53 0.06
N GLU A 398 -1.13 19.22 0.61
CA GLU A 398 -1.38 17.99 1.36
C GLU A 398 -2.05 16.92 0.50
N VAL A 399 -1.55 15.69 0.59
CA VAL A 399 -2.22 14.50 0.05
C VAL A 399 -3.06 13.87 1.15
N SER A 400 -4.35 13.64 0.90
CA SER A 400 -5.21 12.90 1.83
C SER A 400 -5.02 11.39 1.66
N ILE A 401 -5.08 10.65 2.77
CA ILE A 401 -4.92 9.20 2.82
C ILE A 401 -6.16 8.60 3.49
N GLU A 402 -6.84 7.73 2.76
CA GLU A 402 -8.08 7.07 3.19
C GLU A 402 -8.02 5.58 2.92
N ILE A 403 -8.96 4.82 3.50
CA ILE A 403 -9.13 3.39 3.22
C ILE A 403 -10.51 3.19 2.61
N ASP A 404 -10.56 2.50 1.48
CA ASP A 404 -11.84 2.14 0.84
C ASP A 404 -12.57 1.02 1.61
N GLU A 405 -13.83 0.74 1.23
CA GLU A 405 -14.62 -0.34 1.84
C GLU A 405 -13.99 -1.74 1.66
N SER A 406 -13.03 -1.87 0.73
CA SER A 406 -12.33 -3.12 0.41
C SER A 406 -10.99 -3.26 1.17
N GLY A 407 -10.60 -2.27 1.97
CA GLY A 407 -9.36 -2.26 2.74
C GLY A 407 -8.11 -1.80 1.97
N ASN A 408 -8.25 -1.21 0.78
CA ASN A 408 -7.14 -0.62 0.03
C ASN A 408 -6.89 0.82 0.47
N VAL A 409 -5.62 1.25 0.45
CA VAL A 409 -5.23 2.64 0.72
C VAL A 409 -5.44 3.49 -0.53
N LEU A 410 -6.17 4.59 -0.37
CA LEU A 410 -6.45 5.60 -1.38
C LEU A 410 -5.75 6.91 -1.04
N LEU A 411 -5.18 7.56 -2.05
CA LEU A 411 -4.61 8.89 -2.01
C LEU A 411 -5.56 9.86 -2.74
N ASN A 412 -5.85 11.02 -2.15
CA ASN A 412 -6.78 12.03 -2.68
C ASN A 412 -8.15 11.45 -3.09
N GLY A 413 -8.62 10.43 -2.36
CA GLY A 413 -9.93 9.80 -2.54
C GLY A 413 -10.08 8.87 -3.75
N ASN A 414 -9.16 8.86 -4.72
CA ASN A 414 -9.31 8.10 -5.97
C ASN A 414 -8.06 7.35 -6.47
N ILE A 415 -6.87 7.65 -5.95
CA ILE A 415 -5.62 7.02 -6.41
C ILE A 415 -5.24 5.86 -5.50
N LYS A 416 -5.23 4.64 -6.03
CA LYS A 416 -4.92 3.45 -5.24
C LYS A 416 -3.42 3.20 -5.10
N VAL A 417 -2.98 2.76 -3.92
CA VAL A 417 -1.64 2.22 -3.69
C VAL A 417 -1.58 0.74 -4.10
N ALA A 418 -0.71 0.41 -5.06
CA ALA A 418 -0.50 -0.95 -5.56
C ALA A 418 0.47 -1.76 -4.68
N ILE A 419 1.61 -1.15 -4.32
CA ILE A 419 2.65 -1.77 -3.49
C ILE A 419 3.10 -0.73 -2.47
N ALA A 420 3.07 -1.07 -1.19
CA ALA A 420 3.46 -0.17 -0.12
C ALA A 420 4.79 -0.60 0.55
N ASP A 421 5.41 0.32 1.26
CA ASP A 421 6.51 0.09 2.21
C ASP A 421 7.80 -0.50 1.57
N ILE A 422 8.16 -0.05 0.37
CA ILE A 422 9.45 -0.42 -0.23
C ILE A 422 10.56 0.43 0.43
N GLU A 423 11.42 -0.21 1.22
CA GLU A 423 12.54 0.48 1.89
C GLU A 423 13.68 0.85 0.94
N ALA A 424 14.20 2.07 1.11
CA ALA A 424 15.36 2.61 0.40
C ALA A 424 16.36 3.23 1.41
N SER A 425 17.62 3.45 1.02
CA SER A 425 18.63 4.04 1.92
C SER A 425 18.28 5.44 2.39
N ASN A 426 17.57 6.18 1.55
CA ASN A 426 17.18 7.56 1.81
C ASN A 426 15.66 7.74 1.96
N GLY A 427 14.89 6.67 2.19
CA GLY A 427 13.44 6.81 2.36
C GLY A 427 12.59 5.55 2.19
N ILE A 428 11.32 5.77 1.82
CA ILE A 428 10.32 4.73 1.46
C ILE A 428 9.69 5.07 0.11
N ILE A 429 9.36 4.05 -0.67
CA ILE A 429 8.57 4.16 -1.89
C ILE A 429 7.23 3.45 -1.71
N HIS A 430 6.15 4.11 -2.14
CA HIS A 430 4.81 3.52 -2.31
C HIS A 430 4.43 3.60 -3.78
N VAL A 431 4.24 2.47 -4.45
CA VAL A 431 3.84 2.41 -5.87
C VAL A 431 2.33 2.65 -5.99
N ILE A 432 1.92 3.56 -6.88
CA ILE A 432 0.52 4.02 -7.00
C ILE A 432 -0.01 3.85 -8.44
N GLU A 433 -1.33 3.64 -8.57
CA GLU A 433 -2.03 3.37 -9.84
C GLU A 433 -2.58 4.64 -10.53
N GLY A 434 -2.23 5.83 -10.02
CA GLY A 434 -2.62 7.12 -10.61
C GLY A 434 -1.53 8.18 -10.38
N VAL A 435 -1.61 9.31 -11.08
CA VAL A 435 -0.66 10.41 -10.93
C VAL A 435 -1.29 11.49 -10.04
N LEU A 436 -0.60 11.84 -8.95
CA LEU A 436 -1.00 12.93 -8.06
C LEU A 436 -0.78 14.28 -8.76
N LEU A 437 -1.85 15.05 -8.93
CA LEU A 437 -1.80 16.41 -9.47
C LEU A 437 -2.10 17.42 -8.35
N PRO A 438 -1.23 18.43 -8.14
CA PRO A 438 -1.48 19.47 -7.14
C PRO A 438 -2.71 20.30 -7.54
N THR A 439 -3.49 20.73 -6.56
CA THR A 439 -4.79 21.39 -6.77
C THR A 439 -4.70 22.81 -7.36
N GLU A 440 -3.50 23.41 -7.40
CA GLU A 440 -3.26 24.79 -7.89
C GLU A 440 -3.24 24.95 -9.41
N ASP A 441 -3.22 23.86 -10.20
CA ASP A 441 -3.34 23.94 -11.68
C ASP A 441 -4.79 23.82 -12.17
N LEU A 442 -5.76 23.81 -11.26
CA LEU A 442 -7.15 23.95 -11.64
C LEU A 442 -7.39 25.38 -12.11
N GLN A 443 -7.70 25.52 -13.39
CA GLN A 443 -8.18 26.78 -13.96
C GLN A 443 -9.33 27.33 -13.11
N SER A 444 -9.42 28.65 -12.98
CA SER A 444 -10.60 29.26 -12.33
C SER A 444 -11.87 28.88 -13.09
N ILE A 445 -13.02 28.96 -12.44
CA ILE A 445 -14.31 28.65 -13.09
C ILE A 445 -14.49 29.43 -14.41
N VAL A 446 -14.04 30.68 -14.44
CA VAL A 446 -14.10 31.53 -15.64
C VAL A 446 -13.13 31.04 -16.72
N GLU A 447 -11.92 30.64 -16.35
CA GLU A 447 -10.94 30.10 -17.30
C GLU A 447 -11.39 28.78 -17.90
N ILE A 448 -12.00 27.89 -17.11
CA ILE A 448 -12.62 26.65 -17.60
C ILE A 448 -13.70 26.98 -18.63
N ALA A 449 -14.57 27.95 -18.32
CA ALA A 449 -15.62 28.38 -19.24
C ALA A 449 -15.05 29.00 -20.54
N ILE A 450 -13.92 29.72 -20.47
CA ILE A 450 -13.24 30.29 -21.65
C ILE A 450 -12.63 29.18 -22.51
N ASN A 451 -12.02 28.16 -21.90
CA ASN A 451 -11.37 27.07 -22.60
C ASN A 451 -12.33 25.99 -23.11
N THR A 452 -13.61 26.07 -22.73
CA THR A 452 -14.66 25.15 -23.17
C THR A 452 -15.50 25.80 -24.28
N PRO A 453 -15.34 25.41 -25.56
CA PRO A 453 -16.06 26.04 -26.68
C PRO A 453 -17.59 26.01 -26.54
N GLU A 454 -18.12 24.98 -25.87
CA GLU A 454 -19.54 24.78 -25.62
C GLU A 454 -20.14 25.77 -24.60
N LEU A 455 -19.30 26.53 -23.88
CA LEU A 455 -19.71 27.53 -22.88
C LEU A 455 -19.48 28.98 -23.33
N SER A 456 -19.10 29.20 -24.59
CA SER A 456 -18.77 30.54 -25.11
C SER A 456 -19.89 31.59 -24.95
N THR A 457 -21.15 31.17 -24.99
CA THR A 457 -22.33 32.04 -24.77
C THR A 457 -22.43 32.47 -23.31
N LEU A 458 -22.14 31.57 -22.37
CA LEU A 458 -22.07 31.86 -20.94
C LEU A 458 -21.00 32.92 -20.64
N VAL A 459 -19.80 32.77 -21.21
CA VAL A 459 -18.70 33.75 -21.03
C VAL A 459 -19.13 35.14 -21.52
N THR A 460 -19.82 35.20 -22.66
CA THR A 460 -20.33 36.47 -23.20
C THR A 460 -21.39 37.09 -22.29
N ALA A 461 -22.28 36.28 -21.70
CA ALA A 461 -23.28 36.73 -20.75
C ALA A 461 -22.66 37.23 -19.43
N LEU A 462 -21.66 36.54 -18.90
CA LEU A 462 -20.91 36.96 -17.70
C LEU A 462 -20.20 38.29 -17.91
N GLN A 463 -19.62 38.51 -19.10
CA GLN A 463 -19.01 39.79 -19.47
C GLN A 463 -20.05 40.91 -19.56
N ALA A 464 -21.22 40.64 -20.13
CA ALA A 464 -22.30 41.63 -20.24
C ALA A 464 -22.90 42.02 -18.88
N ALA A 465 -22.89 41.10 -17.91
CA ALA A 465 -23.43 41.31 -16.56
C ALA A 465 -22.38 41.78 -15.52
N ASP A 466 -21.12 41.97 -15.93
CA ASP A 466 -20.01 42.38 -15.06
C ASP A 466 -19.79 41.43 -13.86
N LEU A 467 -19.89 40.11 -14.11
CA LEU A 467 -19.73 39.06 -13.08
C LEU A 467 -18.41 38.30 -13.17
N VAL A 468 -17.58 38.59 -14.19
CA VAL A 468 -16.30 37.90 -14.44
C VAL A 468 -15.37 37.99 -13.23
N ASP A 469 -15.16 39.18 -12.69
CA ASP A 469 -14.26 39.40 -11.55
C ASP A 469 -14.81 38.74 -10.28
N ALA A 470 -16.13 38.72 -10.10
CA ALA A 470 -16.77 38.09 -8.94
C ALA A 470 -16.59 36.57 -8.94
N LEU A 471 -16.75 35.92 -10.10
CA LEU A 471 -16.60 34.47 -10.26
C LEU A 471 -15.15 34.02 -10.47
N SER A 472 -14.20 34.94 -10.60
CA SER A 472 -12.76 34.66 -10.59
C SER A 472 -12.12 34.86 -9.22
N GLY A 473 -12.88 35.35 -8.22
CA GLY A 473 -12.39 35.55 -6.85
C GLY A 473 -12.22 34.23 -6.08
N ASP A 474 -11.75 34.33 -4.83
CA ASP A 474 -11.25 33.21 -4.00
C ASP A 474 -12.25 32.07 -3.68
N GLY A 475 -13.53 32.17 -4.07
CA GLY A 475 -14.51 31.10 -3.87
C GLY A 475 -14.75 30.76 -2.39
N PRO A 476 -15.35 29.58 -2.08
CA PRO A 476 -15.75 28.52 -3.01
C PRO A 476 -17.12 28.78 -3.68
N PHE A 477 -17.21 28.45 -4.96
CA PHE A 477 -18.47 28.51 -5.73
C PHE A 477 -18.83 27.17 -6.37
N THR A 478 -20.12 26.92 -6.55
CA THR A 478 -20.62 25.88 -7.47
C THR A 478 -21.37 26.58 -8.60
N VAL A 479 -20.92 26.39 -9.83
CA VAL A 479 -21.53 27.02 -11.02
C VAL A 479 -22.20 25.97 -11.88
N PHE A 480 -23.49 26.14 -12.11
CA PHE A 480 -24.26 25.40 -13.09
C PHE A 480 -24.09 26.10 -14.45
N ALA A 481 -23.26 25.54 -15.33
CA ALA A 481 -22.85 26.16 -16.58
C ALA A 481 -23.70 25.69 -17.78
N PRO A 482 -24.66 26.49 -18.28
CA PRO A 482 -25.46 26.11 -19.44
C PRO A 482 -24.65 26.09 -20.74
N THR A 483 -24.89 25.08 -21.57
CA THR A 483 -24.28 24.95 -22.90
C THR A 483 -24.80 26.00 -23.89
N ASN A 484 -24.07 26.22 -24.99
CA ASN A 484 -24.51 27.10 -26.08
C ASN A 484 -25.89 26.67 -26.63
N ASP A 485 -26.16 25.37 -26.70
CA ASP A 485 -27.45 24.82 -27.16
C ASP A 485 -28.58 25.13 -26.16
N ALA A 486 -28.30 25.12 -24.85
CA ALA A 486 -29.24 25.53 -23.83
C ALA A 486 -29.65 27.01 -24.00
N PHE A 487 -28.69 27.90 -24.27
CA PHE A 487 -29.00 29.30 -24.59
C PHE A 487 -29.76 29.48 -25.90
N ALA A 488 -29.47 28.66 -26.91
CA ALA A 488 -30.17 28.71 -28.19
C ALA A 488 -31.62 28.22 -28.11
N ALA A 489 -31.94 27.37 -27.13
CA ALA A 489 -33.29 26.88 -26.87
C ALA A 489 -34.22 27.91 -26.19
N LEU A 490 -33.67 29.00 -25.64
CA LEU A 490 -34.46 30.11 -25.08
C LEU A 490 -35.05 30.99 -26.19
N GLU A 491 -36.35 31.30 -26.12
CA GLU A 491 -36.99 32.23 -27.06
C GLU A 491 -36.45 33.66 -26.95
N THR A 492 -36.09 34.08 -25.73
CA THR A 492 -35.51 35.39 -25.43
C THR A 492 -34.52 35.28 -24.29
N ILE A 493 -33.28 35.72 -24.51
CA ILE A 493 -32.29 35.89 -23.43
C ILE A 493 -32.60 37.22 -22.73
N PRO A 494 -32.82 37.24 -21.40
CA PRO A 494 -33.03 38.46 -20.65
C PRO A 494 -31.82 39.40 -20.75
N ASP A 495 -32.04 40.71 -20.69
CA ASP A 495 -31.00 41.73 -20.74
C ASP A 495 -30.94 42.57 -19.46
N GLY A 496 -29.89 43.38 -19.32
CA GLY A 496 -29.71 44.28 -18.18
C GLY A 496 -29.73 43.57 -16.83
N ASP A 497 -30.48 44.12 -15.88
CA ASP A 497 -30.55 43.61 -14.50
C ASP A 497 -31.14 42.18 -14.43
N ALA A 498 -32.04 41.84 -15.35
CA ALA A 498 -32.64 40.50 -15.41
C ALA A 498 -31.62 39.42 -15.83
N LEU A 499 -30.66 39.77 -16.70
CA LEU A 499 -29.56 38.85 -17.05
C LEU A 499 -28.69 38.55 -15.83
N LYS A 500 -28.36 39.58 -15.06
CA LYS A 500 -27.53 39.45 -13.86
C LYS A 500 -28.20 38.55 -12.82
N GLU A 501 -29.50 38.72 -12.60
CA GLU A 501 -30.29 37.88 -11.69
C GLU A 501 -30.31 36.41 -12.12
N VAL A 502 -30.55 36.15 -13.40
CA VAL A 502 -30.50 34.78 -13.96
C VAL A 502 -29.12 34.16 -13.80
N LEU A 503 -28.04 34.91 -14.05
CA LEU A 503 -26.68 34.39 -13.89
C LEU A 503 -26.35 34.11 -12.41
N LEU A 504 -26.80 34.93 -11.47
CA LEU A 504 -26.63 34.65 -10.03
C LEU A 504 -27.43 33.42 -9.57
N TYR A 505 -28.54 33.10 -10.22
CA TYR A 505 -29.32 31.88 -9.98
C TYR A 505 -28.61 30.61 -10.46
N HIS A 506 -27.61 30.73 -11.34
CA HIS A 506 -26.77 29.59 -11.74
C HIS A 506 -25.58 29.36 -10.80
N VAL A 507 -25.40 30.19 -9.77
CA VAL A 507 -24.24 30.13 -8.89
C VAL A 507 -24.69 29.88 -7.47
N ALA A 508 -24.11 28.89 -6.80
CA ALA A 508 -24.28 28.64 -5.38
C ALA A 508 -22.98 28.93 -4.61
N ALA A 509 -23.12 29.38 -3.36
CA ALA A 509 -21.98 29.55 -2.47
C ALA A 509 -21.61 28.22 -1.81
N GLY A 510 -20.34 27.81 -1.91
CA GLY A 510 -19.86 26.52 -1.44
C GLY A 510 -19.36 25.63 -2.58
N LYS A 511 -18.61 24.60 -2.23
CA LYS A 511 -18.14 23.56 -3.14
C LYS A 511 -19.05 22.34 -2.97
N PHE A 512 -19.89 22.06 -3.95
CA PHE A 512 -20.82 20.93 -3.94
C PHE A 512 -20.60 20.03 -5.15
N THR A 513 -20.24 18.78 -4.89
CA THR A 513 -20.20 17.71 -5.89
C THR A 513 -21.62 17.26 -6.26
N ALA A 514 -21.77 16.49 -7.34
CA ALA A 514 -23.06 15.90 -7.70
C ALA A 514 -23.61 15.01 -6.58
N GLU A 515 -22.73 14.29 -5.87
CA GLU A 515 -23.11 13.50 -4.70
C GLU A 515 -23.64 14.39 -3.56
N ASP A 516 -22.93 15.46 -3.22
CA ASP A 516 -23.38 16.42 -2.19
C ASP A 516 -24.75 17.01 -2.54
N LEU A 517 -24.95 17.36 -3.81
CA LEU A 517 -26.19 17.96 -4.29
C LEU A 517 -27.36 16.96 -4.20
N LEU A 518 -27.13 15.69 -4.54
CA LEU A 518 -28.14 14.64 -4.41
C LEU A 518 -28.49 14.33 -2.95
N GLN A 519 -27.52 14.40 -2.05
CA GLN A 519 -27.77 14.24 -0.61
C GLN A 519 -28.58 15.41 -0.04
N LYS A 520 -28.32 16.64 -0.50
CA LYS A 520 -29.01 17.84 -0.02
C LYS A 520 -30.40 18.02 -0.62
N GLN A 521 -30.64 17.51 -1.82
CA GLN A 521 -31.88 17.66 -2.61
C GLN A 521 -32.22 19.09 -3.02
N THR A 522 -31.79 20.12 -2.30
CA THR A 522 -31.92 21.53 -2.67
C THR A 522 -30.62 22.29 -2.40
N VAL A 523 -30.35 23.32 -3.22
CA VAL A 523 -29.19 24.22 -3.04
C VAL A 523 -29.62 25.68 -3.19
N THR A 524 -29.28 26.50 -2.21
CA THR A 524 -29.53 27.96 -2.24
C THR A 524 -28.52 28.65 -3.16
N THR A 525 -29.02 29.45 -4.09
CA THR A 525 -28.21 30.20 -5.06
C THR A 525 -27.78 31.56 -4.52
N LEU A 526 -26.85 32.26 -5.20
CA LEU A 526 -26.45 33.63 -4.87
C LEU A 526 -27.54 34.66 -5.14
N GLN A 527 -28.54 34.32 -5.96
CA GLN A 527 -29.73 35.14 -6.16
C GLN A 527 -30.69 35.05 -4.94
N GLY A 528 -30.68 33.91 -4.23
CA GLY A 528 -31.44 33.67 -3.00
C GLY A 528 -32.45 32.53 -3.10
N ASP A 529 -32.94 32.25 -4.30
CA ASP A 529 -33.86 31.12 -4.56
C ASP A 529 -33.13 29.78 -4.56
N GLU A 530 -33.87 28.68 -4.36
CA GLU A 530 -33.34 27.32 -4.30
C GLU A 530 -33.50 26.58 -5.63
N VAL A 531 -32.45 25.85 -6.01
CA VAL A 531 -32.49 24.87 -7.11
C VAL A 531 -32.72 23.49 -6.52
N SER A 532 -33.73 22.76 -7.00
CA SER A 532 -33.93 21.36 -6.61
C SER A 532 -33.08 20.42 -7.44
N VAL A 533 -32.56 19.37 -6.82
CA VAL A 533 -31.69 18.37 -7.43
C VAL A 533 -32.27 16.99 -7.17
N GLU A 534 -32.55 16.25 -8.25
CA GLU A 534 -33.18 14.94 -8.21
C GLU A 534 -32.46 13.98 -9.18
N MET A 535 -32.56 12.68 -8.94
CA MET A 535 -32.09 11.66 -9.88
C MET A 535 -33.29 10.95 -10.49
N ASN A 536 -33.32 10.83 -11.82
CA ASN A 536 -34.40 10.11 -12.51
C ASN A 536 -34.19 8.58 -12.47
N GLU A 537 -35.18 7.82 -12.97
CA GLU A 537 -35.12 6.35 -13.03
C GLU A 537 -34.01 5.82 -13.97
N GLU A 538 -33.46 6.67 -14.84
CA GLU A 538 -32.40 6.35 -15.80
C GLU A 538 -30.99 6.63 -15.25
N GLY A 539 -30.89 7.21 -14.04
CA GLY A 539 -29.62 7.53 -13.38
C GLY A 539 -29.06 8.93 -13.71
N ASP A 540 -29.79 9.76 -14.45
CA ASP A 540 -29.40 11.14 -14.75
C ASP A 540 -29.78 12.09 -13.61
N VAL A 541 -28.90 13.06 -13.32
CA VAL A 541 -29.17 14.16 -12.38
C VAL A 541 -29.95 15.28 -13.08
N LEU A 542 -31.08 15.66 -12.49
CA LEU A 542 -31.98 16.70 -12.97
C LEU A 542 -32.02 17.88 -11.98
N LEU A 543 -31.92 19.10 -12.51
CA LEU A 543 -32.14 20.35 -11.81
C LEU A 543 -33.55 20.88 -12.11
N ASN A 544 -34.25 21.35 -11.08
CA ASN A 544 -35.63 21.86 -11.16
C ASN A 544 -36.60 20.91 -11.89
N GLY A 545 -36.34 19.60 -11.80
CA GLY A 545 -37.17 18.52 -12.36
C GLY A 545 -37.11 18.34 -13.87
N ASN A 546 -36.41 19.20 -14.63
CA ASN A 546 -36.42 19.14 -16.10
C ASN A 546 -35.09 19.49 -16.80
N ILE A 547 -34.08 20.02 -16.09
CA ILE A 547 -32.79 20.39 -16.69
C ILE A 547 -31.76 19.32 -16.37
N LYS A 548 -31.20 18.68 -17.40
CA LYS A 548 -30.20 17.62 -17.23
C LYS A 548 -28.79 18.18 -17.01
N VAL A 549 -28.02 17.54 -16.12
CA VAL A 549 -26.58 17.74 -15.99
C VAL A 549 -25.85 16.87 -17.02
N ALA A 550 -25.13 17.50 -17.96
CA ALA A 550 -24.40 16.83 -19.04
C ALA A 550 -23.02 16.33 -18.58
N LEU A 551 -22.30 17.17 -17.81
CA LEU A 551 -21.00 16.86 -17.24
C LEU A 551 -20.96 17.42 -15.82
N ALA A 552 -20.74 16.55 -14.84
CA ALA A 552 -20.70 16.93 -13.43
C ALA A 552 -19.26 16.97 -12.90
N ASP A 553 -19.07 17.63 -11.76
CA ASP A 553 -17.87 17.56 -10.92
C ASP A 553 -16.58 18.03 -11.61
N VAL A 554 -16.67 19.05 -12.48
CA VAL A 554 -15.46 19.67 -13.05
C VAL A 554 -14.83 20.55 -11.98
N GLU A 555 -13.72 20.10 -11.40
CA GLU A 555 -13.00 20.88 -10.39
C GLU A 555 -12.36 22.15 -10.97
N ALA A 556 -12.43 23.23 -10.21
CA ALA A 556 -11.82 24.53 -10.48
C ALA A 556 -11.05 25.02 -9.25
N SER A 557 -10.07 25.92 -9.42
CA SER A 557 -9.29 26.47 -8.28
C SER A 557 -10.16 27.17 -7.24
N ASN A 558 -11.26 27.78 -7.68
CA ASN A 558 -12.18 28.51 -6.81
C ASN A 558 -13.57 27.85 -6.68
N GLY A 559 -13.72 26.57 -7.04
CA GLY A 559 -15.00 25.87 -6.91
C GLY A 559 -15.21 24.61 -7.75
N ILE A 560 -16.47 24.34 -8.13
CA ILE A 560 -16.88 23.25 -9.01
C ILE A 560 -17.79 23.79 -10.12
N VAL A 561 -17.65 23.24 -11.33
CA VAL A 561 -18.53 23.49 -12.47
C VAL A 561 -19.33 22.23 -12.82
N HIS A 562 -20.65 22.40 -12.97
CA HIS A 562 -21.56 21.38 -13.49
C HIS A 562 -22.14 21.89 -14.81
N VAL A 563 -21.80 21.27 -15.94
CA VAL A 563 -22.33 21.64 -17.26
C VAL A 563 -23.74 21.12 -17.41
N ILE A 564 -24.68 21.98 -17.82
CA ILE A 564 -26.12 21.65 -17.90
C ILE A 564 -26.72 21.92 -19.28
N GLU A 565 -27.73 21.14 -19.65
CA GLU A 565 -28.40 21.19 -20.97
C GLU A 565 -29.57 22.19 -21.04
N GLY A 566 -29.79 22.98 -19.99
CA GLY A 566 -30.85 23.98 -19.91
C GLY A 566 -30.41 25.21 -19.13
N VAL A 567 -31.08 26.34 -19.32
CA VAL A 567 -30.82 27.56 -18.55
C VAL A 567 -31.74 27.57 -17.33
N LEU A 568 -31.17 27.67 -16.13
CA LEU A 568 -31.91 27.85 -14.89
C LEU A 568 -32.53 29.23 -14.88
N LEU A 569 -33.86 29.27 -14.93
CA LEU A 569 -34.61 30.50 -14.72
C LEU A 569 -35.15 30.47 -13.29
N PRO A 570 -34.91 31.52 -12.49
CA PRO A 570 -35.61 31.63 -11.21
C PRO A 570 -37.11 31.61 -11.49
N ALA A 571 -37.88 30.97 -10.61
CA ALA A 571 -39.32 31.13 -10.67
C ALA A 571 -39.61 32.64 -10.66
N PRO A 572 -40.53 33.18 -11.49
CA PRO A 572 -40.75 34.61 -11.57
C PRO A 572 -40.95 35.14 -10.16
N GLY A 573 -39.98 35.95 -9.69
CA GLY A 573 -39.96 36.45 -8.33
C GLY A 573 -41.33 36.98 -8.00
N LEU A 574 -41.94 36.45 -6.94
CA LEU A 574 -43.30 36.83 -6.57
C LEU A 574 -43.32 38.35 -6.39
N SER A 575 -44.09 39.06 -7.20
CA SER A 575 -44.19 40.52 -7.04
C SER A 575 -44.74 40.83 -5.65
N SER A 576 -44.44 42.01 -5.10
CA SER A 576 -45.02 42.43 -3.82
C SER A 576 -46.56 42.45 -3.90
N ILE A 577 -47.23 42.39 -2.75
CA ILE A 577 -48.70 42.43 -2.73
C ILE A 577 -49.26 43.64 -3.50
N VAL A 578 -48.60 44.80 -3.38
CA VAL A 578 -48.99 46.03 -4.07
C VAL A 578 -48.77 45.90 -5.57
N GLU A 579 -47.62 45.38 -6.02
CA GLU A 579 -47.34 45.21 -7.45
C GLU A 579 -48.31 44.23 -8.11
N ILE A 580 -48.66 43.13 -7.44
CA ILE A 580 -49.70 42.21 -7.92
C ILE A 580 -51.03 42.93 -8.06
N ALA A 581 -51.40 43.75 -7.07
CA ALA A 581 -52.64 44.53 -7.11
C ALA A 581 -52.65 45.58 -8.24
N VAL A 582 -51.52 46.25 -8.51
CA VAL A 582 -51.37 47.20 -9.62
C VAL A 582 -51.49 46.50 -10.97
N ASN A 583 -50.88 45.32 -11.11
CA ASN A 583 -50.90 44.54 -12.35
C ASN A 583 -52.21 43.77 -12.57
N THR A 584 -53.13 43.78 -11.60
CA THR A 584 -54.43 43.12 -11.69
C THR A 584 -55.54 44.14 -11.96
N PRO A 585 -56.08 44.24 -13.19
CA PRO A 585 -57.06 45.26 -13.55
C PRO A 585 -58.32 45.26 -12.66
N GLU A 586 -58.71 44.09 -12.15
CA GLU A 586 -59.87 43.90 -11.26
C GLU A 586 -59.67 44.46 -9.84
N LEU A 587 -58.45 44.87 -9.46
CA LEU A 587 -58.11 45.42 -8.16
C LEU A 587 -57.76 46.91 -8.21
N SER A 588 -57.93 47.58 -9.36
CA SER A 588 -57.57 48.99 -9.53
C SER A 588 -58.26 49.95 -8.56
N THR A 589 -59.49 49.69 -8.13
CA THR A 589 -60.18 50.47 -7.08
C THR A 589 -59.52 50.29 -5.71
N LEU A 590 -59.05 49.08 -5.39
CA LEU A 590 -58.31 48.79 -4.16
C LEU A 590 -56.98 49.56 -4.13
N VAL A 591 -56.24 49.55 -5.24
CA VAL A 591 -54.97 50.30 -5.37
C VAL A 591 -55.20 51.79 -5.13
N GLY A 592 -56.25 52.37 -5.71
CA GLY A 592 -56.62 53.77 -5.47
C GLY A 592 -56.98 54.05 -4.01
N ALA A 593 -57.65 53.12 -3.33
CA ALA A 593 -57.98 53.23 -1.91
C ALA A 593 -56.74 53.14 -1.01
N LEU A 594 -55.81 52.23 -1.31
CA LEU A 594 -54.52 52.11 -0.59
C LEU A 594 -53.67 53.38 -0.72
N GLN A 595 -53.65 53.99 -1.91
CA GLN A 595 -52.99 55.28 -2.13
C GLN A 595 -53.63 56.41 -1.32
N ALA A 596 -54.97 56.49 -1.32
CA ALA A 596 -55.70 57.50 -0.56
C ALA A 596 -55.54 57.37 0.96
N ALA A 597 -55.30 56.15 1.46
CA ALA A 597 -55.10 55.85 2.87
C ALA A 597 -53.62 55.84 3.32
N GLU A 598 -52.68 56.11 2.41
CA GLU A 598 -51.23 56.09 2.65
C GLU A 598 -50.73 54.74 3.21
N LEU A 599 -51.31 53.63 2.74
CA LEU A 599 -50.95 52.26 3.19
C LEU A 599 -50.02 51.51 2.22
N VAL A 600 -49.67 52.13 1.07
CA VAL A 600 -48.83 51.53 0.03
C VAL A 600 -47.46 51.13 0.57
N GLU A 601 -46.77 52.04 1.24
CA GLU A 601 -45.44 51.77 1.80
C GLU A 601 -45.49 50.66 2.86
N THR A 602 -46.53 50.65 3.71
CA THR A 602 -46.71 49.63 4.75
C THR A 602 -46.87 48.23 4.14
N LEU A 603 -47.68 48.11 3.08
CA LEU A 603 -47.92 46.83 2.39
C LEU A 603 -46.84 46.46 1.37
N ASN A 604 -45.86 47.34 1.13
CA ASN A 604 -44.63 47.02 0.40
C ASN A 604 -43.47 46.64 1.33
N GLY A 605 -43.60 46.84 2.64
CA GLY A 605 -42.59 46.43 3.62
C GLY A 605 -42.42 44.91 3.73
N ASP A 606 -41.46 44.48 4.54
CA ASP A 606 -40.90 43.11 4.63
C ASP A 606 -41.87 41.98 5.05
N GLY A 607 -43.17 42.26 5.23
CA GLY A 607 -44.17 41.23 5.53
C GLY A 607 -43.88 40.42 6.81
N PRO A 608 -44.47 39.23 6.96
CA PRO A 608 -45.48 38.62 6.09
C PRO A 608 -46.89 39.19 6.33
N PHE A 609 -47.63 39.44 5.24
CA PHE A 609 -49.04 39.84 5.29
C PHE A 609 -49.97 38.83 4.62
N THR A 610 -51.21 38.77 5.07
CA THR A 610 -52.30 38.16 4.30
C THR A 610 -53.33 39.24 3.99
N VAL A 611 -53.59 39.49 2.70
CA VAL A 611 -54.49 40.55 2.26
C VAL A 611 -55.71 39.96 1.58
N PHE A 612 -56.88 40.24 2.14
CA PHE A 612 -58.15 39.98 1.49
C PHE A 612 -58.44 41.12 0.50
N ALA A 613 -58.24 40.89 -0.79
CA ALA A 613 -58.30 41.94 -1.81
C ALA A 613 -59.69 42.03 -2.47
N PRO A 614 -60.52 43.03 -2.16
CA PRO A 614 -61.82 43.22 -2.82
C PRO A 614 -61.68 43.63 -4.28
N THR A 615 -62.45 42.95 -5.14
CA THR A 615 -62.56 43.32 -6.57
C THR A 615 -63.25 44.67 -6.78
N ASN A 616 -63.06 45.28 -7.95
CA ASN A 616 -63.75 46.52 -8.34
C ASN A 616 -65.28 46.41 -8.22
N ASN A 617 -65.85 45.24 -8.56
CA ASN A 617 -67.28 44.98 -8.42
C ASN A 617 -67.73 44.93 -6.95
N ALA A 618 -66.85 44.51 -6.03
CA ALA A 618 -67.14 44.53 -4.60
C ALA A 618 -67.28 45.97 -4.08
N PHE A 619 -66.41 46.88 -4.51
CA PHE A 619 -66.53 48.31 -4.17
C PHE A 619 -67.77 48.97 -4.80
N LEU A 620 -68.13 48.60 -6.02
CA LEU A 620 -69.34 49.11 -6.69
C LEU A 620 -70.64 48.66 -6.01
N ALA A 621 -70.60 47.53 -5.31
CA ALA A 621 -71.76 47.00 -4.58
C ALA A 621 -72.02 47.71 -3.24
N LEU A 622 -71.11 48.58 -2.79
CA LEU A 622 -71.30 49.39 -1.58
C LEU A 622 -72.15 50.63 -1.88
N ASP A 623 -73.09 50.93 -0.98
CA ASP A 623 -73.93 52.14 -1.07
C ASP A 623 -73.12 53.43 -0.93
N ALA A 624 -72.01 53.40 -0.17
CA ALA A 624 -71.04 54.47 -0.06
C ALA A 624 -69.66 53.91 0.32
N ILE A 625 -68.61 54.40 -0.34
CA ILE A 625 -67.22 54.09 0.03
C ILE A 625 -66.82 55.01 1.19
N PRO A 626 -66.35 54.48 2.34
CA PRO A 626 -65.87 55.30 3.44
C PRO A 626 -64.67 56.15 3.01
N SER A 627 -64.45 57.29 3.67
CA SER A 627 -63.37 58.22 3.34
C SER A 627 -62.64 58.70 4.60
N GLY A 628 -61.42 59.22 4.44
CA GLY A 628 -60.59 59.65 5.56
C GLY A 628 -60.23 58.47 6.48
N ASP A 629 -60.27 58.70 7.79
CA ASP A 629 -59.87 57.70 8.80
C ASP A 629 -60.67 56.40 8.72
N ALA A 630 -61.95 56.48 8.35
CA ALA A 630 -62.81 55.31 8.18
C ALA A 630 -62.35 54.41 7.02
N LEU A 631 -61.80 54.98 5.93
CA LEU A 631 -61.25 54.18 4.83
C LEU A 631 -60.01 53.40 5.27
N LYS A 632 -59.15 54.04 6.05
CA LYS A 632 -57.93 53.41 6.58
C LYS A 632 -58.28 52.26 7.51
N GLU A 633 -59.27 52.43 8.37
CA GLU A 633 -59.76 51.37 9.27
C GLU A 633 -60.32 50.17 8.50
N VAL A 634 -61.14 50.41 7.46
CA VAL A 634 -61.63 49.35 6.57
C VAL A 634 -60.49 48.62 5.87
N LEU A 635 -59.50 49.33 5.35
CA LEU A 635 -58.37 48.68 4.65
C LEU A 635 -57.52 47.86 5.61
N LEU A 636 -57.27 48.33 6.83
CA LEU A 636 -56.56 47.55 7.85
C LEU A 636 -57.33 46.30 8.30
N TYR A 637 -58.67 46.32 8.22
CA TYR A 637 -59.51 45.15 8.48
C TYR A 637 -59.43 44.09 7.37
N HIS A 638 -58.91 44.44 6.19
CA HIS A 638 -58.61 43.46 5.13
C HIS A 638 -57.21 42.87 5.22
N VAL A 639 -56.36 43.37 6.13
CA VAL A 639 -54.97 42.95 6.27
C VAL A 639 -54.83 42.16 7.55
N VAL A 640 -54.13 41.04 7.47
CA VAL A 640 -53.76 40.18 8.59
C VAL A 640 -52.24 40.11 8.65
N SER A 641 -51.67 40.16 9.86
CA SER A 641 -50.25 39.90 10.08
C SER A 641 -49.98 38.40 10.09
N GLY A 642 -49.08 37.94 9.23
CA GLY A 642 -48.79 36.51 9.01
C GLY A 642 -49.15 36.06 7.60
N ARG A 643 -48.51 34.97 7.16
CA ARG A 643 -48.80 34.27 5.91
C ARG A 643 -49.79 33.14 6.21
N PHE A 644 -51.01 33.26 5.68
CA PHE A 644 -52.06 32.26 5.88
C PHE A 644 -52.64 31.82 4.54
N THR A 645 -52.47 30.54 4.23
CA THR A 645 -53.12 29.88 3.09
C THR A 645 -54.61 29.69 3.36
N ALA A 646 -55.41 29.45 2.32
CA ALA A 646 -56.84 29.20 2.47
C ALA A 646 -57.12 27.95 3.31
N GLU A 647 -56.26 26.94 3.26
CA GLU A 647 -56.36 25.74 4.09
C GLU A 647 -56.16 26.08 5.58
N GLU A 648 -55.12 26.85 5.91
CA GLU A 648 -54.85 27.29 7.28
C GLU A 648 -55.96 28.19 7.84
N LEU A 649 -56.48 29.11 7.02
CA LEU A 649 -57.60 29.98 7.39
C LEU A 649 -58.88 29.20 7.68
N VAL A 650 -59.16 28.15 6.90
CA VAL A 650 -60.34 27.29 7.12
C VAL A 650 -60.16 26.42 8.36
N ALA A 651 -58.95 25.93 8.64
CA ALA A 651 -58.66 25.16 9.84
C ALA A 651 -58.77 26.02 11.12
N GLY A 652 -58.31 27.26 11.07
CA GLY A 652 -58.33 28.21 12.19
C GLY A 652 -59.71 28.80 12.52
N GLN A 653 -60.67 28.75 11.58
CA GLN A 653 -62.04 29.30 11.66
C GLN A 653 -62.15 30.82 11.87
N THR A 654 -61.17 31.48 12.49
CA THR A 654 -61.14 32.92 12.73
C THR A 654 -59.71 33.46 12.61
N VAL A 655 -59.56 34.68 12.11
CA VAL A 655 -58.26 35.36 12.01
C VAL A 655 -58.34 36.80 12.50
N THR A 656 -57.37 37.23 13.32
CA THR A 656 -57.30 38.61 13.82
C THR A 656 -56.66 39.51 12.77
N THR A 657 -57.33 40.60 12.42
CA THR A 657 -56.86 41.58 11.44
C THR A 657 -55.93 42.62 12.09
N VAL A 658 -55.22 43.40 11.28
CA VAL A 658 -54.37 44.50 11.77
C VAL A 658 -55.19 45.60 12.43
N GLN A 659 -56.46 45.76 12.06
CA GLN A 659 -57.39 46.68 12.74
C GLN A 659 -57.74 46.21 14.16
N GLY A 660 -57.67 44.91 14.43
CA GLY A 660 -57.87 44.29 15.75
C GLY A 660 -59.14 43.44 15.87
N GLU A 661 -60.13 43.63 15.02
CA GLU A 661 -61.30 42.76 14.92
C GLU A 661 -60.99 41.45 14.17
N GLU A 662 -61.80 40.41 14.40
CA GLU A 662 -61.62 39.08 13.82
C GLU A 662 -62.53 38.85 12.61
N VAL A 663 -61.98 38.24 11.56
CA VAL A 663 -62.72 37.75 10.40
C VAL A 663 -62.99 36.27 10.59
N THR A 664 -64.26 35.85 10.51
CA THR A 664 -64.65 34.43 10.55
C THR A 664 -64.54 33.81 9.17
N ILE A 665 -63.90 32.65 9.06
CA ILE A 665 -63.69 31.90 7.82
C ILE A 665 -64.46 30.59 7.90
N GLU A 666 -65.35 30.36 6.94
CA GLU A 666 -66.15 29.13 6.85
C GLU A 666 -66.05 28.50 5.46
N MET A 667 -65.91 27.17 5.42
CA MET A 667 -66.02 26.42 4.17
C MET A 667 -67.42 25.84 4.03
N THR A 668 -68.10 26.21 2.93
CA THR A 668 -69.40 25.63 2.58
C THR A 668 -69.25 24.16 2.15
N SER A 669 -70.31 23.37 2.26
CA SER A 669 -70.36 21.96 1.81
C SER A 669 -70.09 21.75 0.31
N ARG A 670 -69.95 22.83 -0.47
CA ARG A 670 -69.58 22.84 -1.90
C ARG A 670 -68.14 23.31 -2.13
N GLY A 671 -67.31 23.41 -1.10
CA GLY A 671 -65.89 23.78 -1.19
C GLY A 671 -65.61 25.27 -1.40
N ASN A 672 -66.61 26.16 -1.26
CA ASN A 672 -66.35 27.61 -1.31
C ASN A 672 -66.03 28.14 0.08
N VAL A 673 -65.02 29.00 0.18
CA VAL A 673 -64.65 29.74 1.40
C VAL A 673 -65.45 31.04 1.48
N LEU A 674 -66.08 31.28 2.63
CA LEU A 674 -66.83 32.47 2.99
C LEU A 674 -66.13 33.21 4.14
N LEU A 675 -66.08 34.53 4.06
CA LEU A 675 -65.61 35.43 5.10
C LEU A 675 -66.82 36.15 5.71
N ASN A 676 -66.88 36.20 7.05
CA ASN A 676 -67.99 36.77 7.82
C ASN A 676 -69.37 36.29 7.34
N HIS A 677 -69.48 35.00 7.00
CA HIS A 677 -70.70 34.30 6.55
C HIS A 677 -71.31 34.75 5.21
N GLU A 678 -70.84 35.85 4.61
CA GLU A 678 -71.46 36.46 3.43
C GLU A 678 -70.50 36.63 2.24
N ILE A 679 -69.22 36.94 2.50
CA ILE A 679 -68.29 37.36 1.45
C ILE A 679 -67.56 36.15 0.87
N LYS A 680 -67.71 35.93 -0.43
CA LYS A 680 -67.07 34.80 -1.11
C LYS A 680 -65.64 35.13 -1.58
N VAL A 681 -64.71 34.22 -1.32
CA VAL A 681 -63.38 34.22 -1.93
C VAL A 681 -63.48 33.79 -3.40
N ALA A 682 -62.97 34.62 -4.31
CA ALA A 682 -62.96 34.40 -5.76
C ALA A 682 -61.74 33.60 -6.21
N ILE A 683 -60.56 34.03 -5.77
CA ILE A 683 -59.26 33.40 -6.04
C ILE A 683 -58.52 33.41 -4.70
N ALA A 684 -57.98 32.26 -4.30
CA ALA A 684 -57.24 32.10 -3.06
C ALA A 684 -55.77 31.81 -3.36
N ASP A 685 -54.92 31.99 -2.34
CA ASP A 685 -53.52 31.54 -2.34
C ASP A 685 -52.66 32.15 -3.46
N ILE A 686 -52.88 33.43 -3.78
CA ILE A 686 -51.97 34.14 -4.67
C ILE A 686 -50.74 34.52 -3.87
N GLU A 687 -49.60 33.90 -4.17
CA GLU A 687 -48.35 34.16 -3.47
C GLU A 687 -47.74 35.49 -3.90
N ALA A 688 -47.15 36.20 -2.94
CA ALA A 688 -46.44 37.47 -3.12
C ALA A 688 -45.11 37.43 -2.35
N SER A 689 -44.12 38.24 -2.72
CA SER A 689 -42.82 38.26 -2.02
C SER A 689 -42.93 38.58 -0.54
N ASN A 690 -43.92 39.38 -0.15
CA ASN A 690 -44.14 39.80 1.23
C ASN A 690 -45.47 39.29 1.84
N GLY A 691 -46.09 38.25 1.24
CA GLY A 691 -47.31 37.67 1.80
C GLY A 691 -48.18 36.82 0.86
N ILE A 692 -49.47 36.74 1.17
CA ILE A 692 -50.50 36.04 0.36
C ILE A 692 -51.69 36.97 0.11
N ILE A 693 -52.26 36.88 -1.08
CA ILE A 693 -53.49 37.59 -1.47
C ILE A 693 -54.63 36.60 -1.67
N HIS A 694 -55.77 36.91 -1.08
CA HIS A 694 -57.05 36.24 -1.33
C HIS A 694 -58.02 37.24 -1.96
N VAL A 695 -58.36 37.08 -3.23
CA VAL A 695 -59.28 37.98 -3.94
C VAL A 695 -60.72 37.68 -3.51
N ILE A 696 -61.47 38.70 -3.08
CA ILE A 696 -62.81 38.55 -2.51
C ILE A 696 -63.88 39.34 -3.31
N LYS A 697 -65.12 38.83 -3.28
CA LYS A 697 -66.27 39.41 -4.01
C LYS A 697 -67.12 40.40 -3.20
N GLY A 698 -66.65 40.82 -2.02
CA GLY A 698 -67.29 41.79 -1.15
C GLY A 698 -66.23 42.59 -0.40
N VAL A 699 -66.62 43.69 0.24
CA VAL A 699 -65.73 44.50 1.09
C VAL A 699 -66.01 44.15 2.54
N LEU A 700 -64.99 43.76 3.30
CA LEU A 700 -65.08 43.52 4.74
C LEU A 700 -65.25 44.86 5.47
N LEU A 701 -66.33 44.98 6.24
CA LEU A 701 -66.58 46.16 7.08
C LEU A 701 -66.42 45.79 8.55
N PRO A 702 -65.61 46.53 9.33
CA PRO A 702 -65.50 46.33 10.77
C PRO A 702 -66.79 46.79 11.46
N SER A 703 -67.05 46.30 12.67
CA SER A 703 -68.26 46.60 13.44
C SER A 703 -68.41 48.06 13.85
N SER A 704 -67.34 48.84 13.73
CA SER A 704 -67.25 50.28 14.01
C SER A 704 -67.87 51.19 12.94
N ILE A 705 -68.17 50.65 11.75
CA ILE A 705 -68.68 51.37 10.55
C ILE A 705 -70.01 50.75 10.12
#